data_AF-A0A7X5VMN7-F1
#
_entry.id   AF-A0A7X5VMN7-F1
#
_cell.length_a   1.000
_cell.length_b   1.000
_cell.length_c   1.000
_cell.angle_alpha   90.00
_cell.angle_beta   90.00
_cell.angle_gamma   90.00
#
_symmetry.space_group_name_H-M   'P 1'
#
loop_
_entity.id
_entity.type
_entity.pdbx_description
1 polymer ?
#
loop_
_entity_poly.entity_id
_entity_poly.type
_entity_poly.pdbx_seq_one_letter_code
_entity_poly.pdbx_strand_id
1 'polypeptide(L)'
;MKRSLVLVLAAWFVLLAASHLIRATRSEPRPLVEPPDHVLDIAAVYADGERGHPLRLVYRDEGPRDAPAVLLLHGSPGSRFDFRAVVPRMRDRYRLIAPDLPGFGASSVWAPDYSIRSHATYCVELLQRLGVDRVHVVGFSMGGGVGLEIYRAAPERVASLTLLSAIGVQELELFGDYRVNHVVHGVQLAAIRFVEAGVPHFGLFDDLFFGRPYARNFYDTDQRPLRGILEGFEPPMLILHGDADPLVAPAAAYEHARIVPHAELVMLADDHFMVFRDGHEIVPRLHAFLEAVEDGRAPRRADAQADRIVRAAAAFEPRDVPAAHGFALVLLLVSIAMATLVSEDLTCIVVGLLAGQGRLPFVAGVVACCVGIFIGDMLLFAAGRWFGRPALAYAPLKWLIRPEQVDASSRWLNRRGPAVIAISRFVPGLRLPTYFAAGVLRTSAWRFGIYFALAVAVWTPLLVGISAVIGERALGYFEWLEQHLLAALLLLGVWILIMVRLIVPTFTWRGRRRLLGTWRRWTRWEFWPAWLFYPPVVLYVAWLGLRFRSPLLFTAANPAIEASGFISESKHAILRGLADSPGYVARHDLVPAGESFERRLARIDAFRETHGLDYPLVFKPDAGQRGSGVAIVRDEEQARAYLDDASFDLLVQEYVPGDEFGLFYVRRPGEPRGRIISITEKKLPIVVGDGFSTLRRLILSDPRAVAIADHYFRLLGDRREDTPAEGERVQLVELGTHCRGAIFLDGARLNTPALTERIDRISAGFDGFYFGRYDVRTEDPEAFAAGERFKILELNGVTSEATHIYDPRHTLFAAWRTLFAQWRLAFEIGRANRASGHSPVGPADLLRLLRDYRKSSRTHPR
;
A
#
# COMPACT_ATOMS: atom_id res chain seq x y z
N MET A 1 -29.89 16.65 -22.14
CA MET A 1 -29.11 15.67 -21.35
C MET A 1 -28.18 16.29 -20.30
N LYS A 2 -27.26 17.22 -20.64
CA LYS A 2 -26.32 17.86 -19.67
C LYS A 2 -27.02 18.58 -18.50
N ARG A 3 -28.08 19.34 -18.77
CA ARG A 3 -28.94 19.93 -17.73
C ARG A 3 -29.71 18.84 -16.97
N SER A 4 -30.25 17.84 -17.67
CA SER A 4 -31.08 16.79 -17.11
C SER A 4 -30.36 15.92 -16.06
N LEU A 5 -29.12 15.47 -16.31
CA LEU A 5 -28.38 14.66 -15.35
C LEU A 5 -27.92 15.46 -14.13
N VAL A 6 -27.45 16.70 -14.34
CA VAL A 6 -27.08 17.60 -13.24
C VAL A 6 -28.29 17.97 -12.41
N LEU A 7 -29.45 18.20 -13.03
CA LEU A 7 -30.73 18.43 -12.33
C LEU A 7 -31.18 17.19 -11.56
N VAL A 8 -31.03 15.98 -12.10
CA VAL A 8 -31.38 14.73 -11.40
C VAL A 8 -30.47 14.49 -10.21
N LEU A 9 -29.15 14.68 -10.35
CA LEU A 9 -28.21 14.53 -9.24
C LEU A 9 -28.41 15.63 -8.18
N ALA A 10 -28.60 16.88 -8.59
CA ALA A 10 -28.90 17.97 -7.68
C ALA A 10 -30.22 17.73 -6.94
N ALA A 11 -31.28 17.31 -7.65
CA ALA A 11 -32.54 16.92 -7.04
C ALA A 11 -32.36 15.76 -6.06
N TRP A 12 -31.59 14.73 -6.43
CA TRP A 12 -31.30 13.60 -5.53
C TRP A 12 -30.55 14.05 -4.27
N PHE A 13 -29.52 14.89 -4.37
CA PHE A 13 -28.81 15.43 -3.20
C PHE A 13 -29.72 16.28 -2.31
N VAL A 14 -30.57 17.11 -2.91
CA VAL A 14 -31.57 17.91 -2.17
C VAL A 14 -32.57 17.00 -1.45
N LEU A 15 -33.11 15.98 -2.14
CA LEU A 15 -34.02 15.01 -1.55
C LEU A 15 -33.33 14.18 -0.46
N LEU A 16 -32.06 13.82 -0.65
CA LEU A 16 -31.28 13.07 0.34
C LEU A 16 -31.03 13.91 1.60
N ALA A 17 -30.62 15.17 1.44
CA ALA A 17 -30.43 16.11 2.54
C ALA A 17 -31.75 16.37 3.29
N ALA A 18 -32.85 16.56 2.56
CA ALA A 18 -34.18 16.71 3.14
C ALA A 18 -34.61 15.44 3.89
N SER A 19 -34.35 14.25 3.34
CA SER A 19 -34.60 12.96 3.99
C SER A 19 -33.85 12.84 5.32
N HIS A 20 -32.55 13.15 5.35
CA HIS A 20 -31.76 13.14 6.59
C HIS A 20 -32.21 14.20 7.60
N LEU A 21 -32.57 15.40 7.13
CA LEU A 21 -33.09 16.45 8.00
C LEU A 21 -34.42 16.03 8.64
N ILE A 22 -35.36 15.48 7.86
CA ILE A 22 -36.63 14.97 8.37
C ILE A 22 -36.38 13.89 9.42
N ARG A 23 -35.49 12.92 9.15
CA ARG A 23 -35.13 11.89 10.13
C ARG A 23 -34.55 12.45 11.42
N ALA A 24 -33.64 13.44 11.32
CA ALA A 24 -33.05 14.08 12.49
C ALA A 24 -34.08 14.87 13.33
N THR A 25 -35.13 15.39 12.69
CA THR A 25 -36.21 16.14 13.37
C THR A 25 -37.41 15.28 13.78
N ARG A 26 -37.51 14.05 13.26
CA ARG A 26 -38.60 13.12 13.58
C ARG A 26 -38.31 12.55 14.96
N SER A 27 -39.10 12.95 15.95
CA SER A 27 -39.16 12.23 17.23
C SER A 27 -39.41 10.75 16.94
N GLU A 28 -38.67 9.85 17.59
CA GLU A 28 -38.87 8.40 17.43
C GLU A 28 -40.38 8.10 17.47
N PRO A 29 -40.96 7.48 16.43
CA PRO A 29 -42.36 7.10 16.45
C PRO A 29 -42.56 6.20 17.67
N ARG A 30 -43.27 6.71 18.67
CA ARG A 30 -43.56 5.95 19.89
C ARG A 30 -44.71 5.01 19.57
N PRO A 31 -44.50 3.68 19.51
CA PRO A 31 -45.62 2.77 19.37
C PRO A 31 -46.55 2.94 20.57
N LEU A 32 -47.84 2.65 20.38
CA LEU A 32 -48.83 2.74 21.44
C LEU A 32 -48.41 1.79 22.59
N VAL A 33 -48.12 2.40 23.75
CA VAL A 33 -48.03 1.71 25.04
C VAL A 33 -49.40 1.86 25.65
N GLU A 34 -50.18 0.80 25.60
CA GLU A 34 -51.53 0.75 26.14
C GLU A 34 -51.53 -0.15 27.37
N PRO A 35 -52.34 0.13 28.40
CA PRO A 35 -52.53 -0.84 29.48
C PRO A 35 -52.85 -2.23 28.91
N PRO A 36 -52.18 -3.32 29.32
CA PRO A 36 -51.34 -3.48 30.52
C PRO A 36 -49.82 -3.34 30.29
N ASP A 37 -49.38 -2.57 29.30
CA ASP A 37 -47.96 -2.35 29.04
C ASP A 37 -47.34 -1.38 30.07
N HIS A 38 -46.12 -1.70 30.48
CA HIS A 38 -45.30 -0.96 31.43
C HIS A 38 -44.00 -0.47 30.78
N VAL A 39 -43.42 0.56 31.36
CA VAL A 39 -42.16 1.17 30.91
C VAL A 39 -41.17 1.17 32.06
N LEU A 40 -39.94 0.73 31.79
CA LEU A 40 -38.83 0.75 32.72
C LEU A 40 -37.62 1.41 32.05
N ASP A 41 -37.00 2.38 32.73
CA ASP A 41 -35.71 2.92 32.30
C ASP A 41 -34.58 2.04 32.83
N ILE A 42 -33.74 1.55 31.92
CA ILE A 42 -32.58 0.69 32.21
C ILE A 42 -31.32 1.27 31.58
N ALA A 43 -30.15 1.00 32.15
CA ALA A 43 -28.90 1.47 31.57
C ALA A 43 -28.50 0.60 30.36
N ALA A 44 -28.18 1.22 29.22
CA ALA A 44 -27.64 0.53 28.05
C ALA A 44 -26.41 -0.32 28.41
N VAL A 45 -26.19 -1.42 27.72
CA VAL A 45 -25.06 -2.33 27.90
C VAL A 45 -24.24 -2.38 26.61
N TYR A 46 -22.96 -2.01 26.69
CA TYR A 46 -22.01 -2.11 25.58
C TYR A 46 -21.47 -3.54 25.44
N ALA A 47 -20.81 -3.82 24.30
CA ALA A 47 -20.29 -5.16 24.00
C ALA A 47 -19.19 -5.66 24.98
N ASP A 48 -18.53 -4.76 25.69
CA ASP A 48 -17.58 -5.04 26.77
C ASP A 48 -18.23 -5.17 28.16
N GLY A 49 -19.55 -4.94 28.25
CA GLY A 49 -20.32 -4.97 29.49
C GLY A 49 -20.44 -3.63 30.21
N GLU A 50 -19.84 -2.54 29.68
CA GLU A 50 -19.98 -1.22 30.29
C GLU A 50 -21.44 -0.71 30.24
N ARG A 51 -21.82 0.06 31.26
CA ARG A 51 -23.16 0.67 31.36
C ARG A 51 -23.17 2.05 30.72
N GLY A 52 -24.20 2.35 29.93
CA GLY A 52 -24.32 3.56 29.12
C GLY A 52 -25.50 4.45 29.45
N HIS A 53 -25.94 5.19 28.43
CA HIS A 53 -27.11 6.06 28.47
C HIS A 53 -28.40 5.26 28.81
N PRO A 54 -29.44 5.91 29.37
CA PRO A 54 -30.70 5.23 29.66
C PRO A 54 -31.41 4.79 28.37
N LEU A 55 -31.92 3.56 28.40
CA LEU A 55 -32.81 2.97 27.41
C LEU A 55 -34.19 2.76 28.03
N ARG A 56 -35.21 2.92 27.21
CA ARG A 56 -36.58 2.60 27.55
C ARG A 56 -36.86 1.13 27.22
N LEU A 57 -37.18 0.33 28.23
CA LEU A 57 -37.65 -1.04 28.08
C LEU A 57 -39.17 -1.08 28.28
N VAL A 58 -39.91 -1.48 27.25
CA VAL A 58 -41.35 -1.75 27.32
C VAL A 58 -41.56 -3.23 27.60
N TYR A 59 -42.47 -3.54 28.51
CA TYR A 59 -42.85 -4.92 28.81
C TYR A 59 -44.30 -5.02 29.23
N ARG A 60 -44.86 -6.21 29.13
CA ARG A 60 -46.19 -6.54 29.64
C ARG A 60 -46.07 -7.46 30.83
N ASP A 61 -46.92 -7.27 31.85
CA ASP A 61 -46.92 -8.07 33.08
C ASP A 61 -48.36 -8.38 33.49
N GLU A 62 -48.85 -9.56 33.08
CA GLU A 62 -50.23 -10.02 33.23
C GLU A 62 -50.35 -11.24 34.15
N GLY A 63 -51.49 -11.37 34.83
CA GLY A 63 -51.79 -12.51 35.72
C GLY A 63 -51.58 -12.24 37.21
N PRO A 64 -51.89 -13.21 38.10
CA PRO A 64 -51.75 -13.06 39.55
C PRO A 64 -50.29 -12.85 39.97
N ARG A 65 -50.03 -11.96 40.93
CA ARG A 65 -48.65 -11.58 41.32
C ARG A 65 -47.94 -12.64 42.15
N ASP A 66 -48.71 -13.51 42.80
CA ASP A 66 -48.32 -14.64 43.63
C ASP A 66 -48.24 -15.97 42.86
N ALA A 67 -48.69 -15.99 41.60
CA ALA A 67 -48.54 -17.15 40.72
C ALA A 67 -47.09 -17.34 40.24
N PRO A 68 -46.69 -18.57 39.85
CA PRO A 68 -45.38 -18.82 39.27
C PRO A 68 -45.13 -17.91 38.06
N ALA A 69 -43.96 -17.27 38.03
CA ALA A 69 -43.61 -16.30 37.00
C ALA A 69 -43.09 -16.98 35.73
N VAL A 70 -43.51 -16.49 34.57
CA VAL A 70 -43.08 -16.96 33.25
C VAL A 70 -42.61 -15.76 32.43
N LEU A 71 -41.33 -15.78 32.02
CA LEU A 71 -40.73 -14.79 31.14
C LEU A 71 -40.84 -15.26 29.68
N LEU A 72 -41.59 -14.51 28.87
CA LEU A 72 -41.85 -14.80 27.46
C LEU A 72 -40.93 -13.95 26.57
N LEU A 73 -39.97 -14.58 25.90
CA LEU A 73 -38.93 -13.91 25.10
C LEU A 73 -39.19 -14.12 23.60
N HIS A 74 -39.39 -13.02 22.88
CA HIS A 74 -39.80 -13.02 21.47
C HIS A 74 -38.65 -13.33 20.50
N GLY A 75 -38.98 -13.59 19.24
CA GLY A 75 -38.02 -13.84 18.15
C GLY A 75 -37.49 -12.56 17.50
N SER A 76 -36.65 -12.68 16.47
CA SER A 76 -36.18 -11.52 15.66
C SER A 76 -36.83 -11.57 14.27
N PRO A 77 -37.42 -10.48 13.74
CA PRO A 77 -37.67 -9.16 14.34
C PRO A 77 -39.08 -9.09 14.98
N GLY A 78 -39.28 -9.79 16.10
CA GLY A 78 -40.55 -9.89 16.82
C GLY A 78 -40.74 -8.83 17.91
N SER A 79 -41.72 -9.06 18.79
CA SER A 79 -41.99 -8.22 19.98
C SER A 79 -42.78 -9.02 21.02
N ARG A 80 -43.20 -8.39 22.13
CA ARG A 80 -44.12 -8.97 23.13
C ARG A 80 -45.40 -9.58 22.52
N PHE A 81 -45.80 -9.12 21.33
CA PHE A 81 -46.97 -9.64 20.61
C PHE A 81 -46.76 -11.00 19.96
N ASP A 82 -45.53 -11.54 19.92
CA ASP A 82 -45.26 -12.89 19.43
C ASP A 82 -46.07 -13.94 20.21
N PHE A 83 -46.32 -13.68 21.50
CA PHE A 83 -47.07 -14.56 22.40
C PHE A 83 -48.55 -14.18 22.55
N ARG A 84 -49.12 -13.34 21.67
CA ARG A 84 -50.52 -12.88 21.78
C ARG A 84 -51.55 -14.01 21.81
N ALA A 85 -51.24 -15.17 21.22
CA ALA A 85 -52.11 -16.35 21.21
C ALA A 85 -51.92 -17.25 22.44
N VAL A 86 -50.78 -17.12 23.13
CA VAL A 86 -50.38 -17.89 24.32
C VAL A 86 -50.87 -17.21 25.59
N VAL A 87 -50.64 -15.90 25.71
CA VAL A 87 -50.90 -15.09 26.92
C VAL A 87 -52.34 -15.24 27.45
N PRO A 88 -53.41 -15.09 26.64
CA PRO A 88 -54.78 -15.19 27.15
C PRO A 88 -55.15 -16.55 27.75
N ARG A 89 -54.43 -17.61 27.36
CA ARG A 89 -54.70 -19.00 27.80
C ARG A 89 -53.91 -19.41 29.04
N MET A 90 -52.95 -18.59 29.46
CA MET A 90 -52.05 -18.91 30.58
C MET A 90 -52.13 -17.90 31.73
N ARG A 91 -52.58 -16.66 31.47
CA ARG A 91 -52.57 -15.56 32.44
C ARG A 91 -53.39 -15.78 33.71
N ASP A 92 -54.35 -16.72 33.70
CA ASP A 92 -55.18 -16.99 34.89
C ASP A 92 -54.44 -17.85 35.93
N ARG A 93 -53.34 -18.52 35.55
CA ARG A 93 -52.58 -19.45 36.41
C ARG A 93 -51.13 -19.04 36.63
N TYR A 94 -50.59 -18.16 35.80
CA TYR A 94 -49.20 -17.75 35.79
C TYR A 94 -49.06 -16.23 35.73
N ARG A 95 -47.99 -15.70 36.31
CA ARG A 95 -47.58 -14.30 36.10
C ARG A 95 -46.74 -14.23 34.82
N LEU A 96 -47.31 -13.72 33.73
CA LEU A 96 -46.68 -13.66 32.42
C LEU A 96 -45.99 -12.31 32.20
N ILE A 97 -44.67 -12.34 32.02
CA ILE A 97 -43.84 -11.15 31.78
C ILE A 97 -43.30 -11.23 30.35
N ALA A 98 -43.67 -10.29 29.49
CA ALA A 98 -43.27 -10.27 28.08
C ALA A 98 -42.62 -8.91 27.71
N PRO A 99 -41.28 -8.81 27.72
CA PRO A 99 -40.59 -7.59 27.29
C PRO A 99 -40.52 -7.47 25.77
N ASP A 100 -40.50 -6.23 25.28
CA ASP A 100 -39.91 -5.90 23.98
C ASP A 100 -38.40 -5.72 24.18
N LEU A 101 -37.59 -6.56 23.57
CA LEU A 101 -36.13 -6.44 23.66
C LEU A 101 -35.66 -5.14 22.99
N PRO A 102 -34.62 -4.44 23.50
CA PRO A 102 -34.13 -3.21 22.90
C PRO A 102 -33.80 -3.38 21.40
N GLY A 103 -34.23 -2.44 20.58
CA GLY A 103 -34.20 -2.56 19.12
C GLY A 103 -35.50 -3.06 18.48
N PHE A 104 -36.42 -3.59 19.28
CA PHE A 104 -37.64 -4.22 18.81
C PHE A 104 -38.88 -3.69 19.55
N GLY A 105 -40.05 -3.93 18.96
CA GLY A 105 -41.33 -3.51 19.53
C GLY A 105 -41.38 -2.01 19.86
N ALA A 106 -41.77 -1.69 21.10
CA ALA A 106 -41.89 -0.34 21.62
C ALA A 106 -40.75 0.10 22.55
N SER A 107 -39.74 -0.75 22.76
CA SER A 107 -38.51 -0.40 23.45
C SER A 107 -37.63 0.53 22.60
N SER A 108 -36.61 1.13 23.21
CA SER A 108 -35.65 2.00 22.50
C SER A 108 -35.13 1.33 21.23
N VAL A 109 -35.26 2.02 20.09
CA VAL A 109 -34.84 1.51 18.76
C VAL A 109 -33.33 1.39 18.68
N TRP A 110 -32.61 2.34 19.29
CA TRP A 110 -31.16 2.33 19.34
C TRP A 110 -30.64 1.68 20.63
N ALA A 111 -29.76 0.70 20.48
CA ALA A 111 -28.96 0.11 21.55
C ALA A 111 -27.49 0.00 21.10
N PRO A 112 -26.51 0.07 22.01
CA PRO A 112 -25.11 -0.08 21.65
C PRO A 112 -24.72 -1.52 21.30
N ASP A 113 -25.46 -2.51 21.80
CA ASP A 113 -25.29 -3.94 21.51
C ASP A 113 -26.67 -4.63 21.42
N TYR A 114 -26.92 -5.31 20.30
CA TYR A 114 -28.17 -6.05 20.01
C TYR A 114 -28.01 -7.57 20.20
N SER A 115 -26.91 -8.01 20.82
CA SER A 115 -26.65 -9.43 21.04
C SER A 115 -27.62 -10.05 22.04
N ILE A 116 -27.85 -11.37 21.89
CA ILE A 116 -28.64 -12.16 22.85
C ILE A 116 -28.11 -12.07 24.30
N ARG A 117 -26.80 -11.87 24.48
CA ARG A 117 -26.15 -11.69 25.78
C ARG A 117 -26.55 -10.36 26.44
N SER A 118 -26.54 -9.27 25.68
CA SER A 118 -26.97 -7.97 26.18
C SER A 118 -28.47 -7.95 26.45
N HIS A 119 -29.28 -8.59 25.61
CA HIS A 119 -30.70 -8.82 25.88
C HIS A 119 -30.94 -9.59 27.19
N ALA A 120 -30.17 -10.64 27.47
CA ALA A 120 -30.28 -11.38 28.72
C ALA A 120 -29.97 -10.49 29.94
N THR A 121 -28.99 -9.59 29.85
CA THR A 121 -28.67 -8.65 30.93
C THR A 121 -29.84 -7.71 31.23
N TYR A 122 -30.50 -7.19 30.19
CA TYR A 122 -31.70 -6.36 30.37
C TYR A 122 -32.86 -7.14 31.00
N CYS A 123 -33.07 -8.40 30.60
CA CYS A 123 -34.10 -9.25 31.19
C CYS A 123 -33.82 -9.58 32.66
N VAL A 124 -32.57 -9.86 33.03
CA VAL A 124 -32.18 -10.08 34.43
C VAL A 124 -32.45 -8.83 35.28
N GLU A 125 -32.10 -7.65 34.77
CA GLU A 125 -32.41 -6.38 35.46
C GLU A 125 -33.93 -6.15 35.58
N LEU A 126 -34.71 -6.45 34.54
CA LEU A 126 -36.18 -6.39 34.60
C LEU A 126 -36.73 -7.29 35.72
N LEU A 127 -36.29 -8.55 35.80
CA LEU A 127 -36.74 -9.49 36.84
C LEU A 127 -36.38 -9.00 38.25
N GLN A 128 -35.17 -8.45 38.43
CA GLN A 128 -34.75 -7.86 39.70
C GLN A 128 -35.64 -6.69 40.11
N ARG A 129 -35.97 -5.79 39.17
CA ARG A 129 -36.85 -4.63 39.42
C ARG A 129 -38.29 -5.04 39.74
N LEU A 130 -38.74 -6.17 39.20
CA LEU A 130 -40.07 -6.74 39.44
C LEU A 130 -40.15 -7.61 40.70
N GLY A 131 -39.03 -7.83 41.40
CA GLY A 131 -38.95 -8.68 42.59
C GLY A 131 -39.21 -10.16 42.28
N VAL A 132 -38.84 -10.63 41.08
CA VAL A 132 -39.02 -12.02 40.66
C VAL A 132 -37.70 -12.77 40.88
N ASP A 133 -37.64 -13.56 41.94
CA ASP A 133 -36.44 -14.32 42.30
C ASP A 133 -36.23 -15.57 41.46
N ARG A 134 -37.32 -16.25 41.08
CA ARG A 134 -37.29 -17.46 40.26
C ARG A 134 -38.37 -17.40 39.18
N VAL A 135 -38.04 -17.80 37.96
CA VAL A 135 -38.90 -17.65 36.77
C VAL A 135 -38.74 -18.82 35.80
N HIS A 136 -39.83 -19.23 35.15
CA HIS A 136 -39.77 -20.10 33.97
C HIS A 136 -39.50 -19.25 32.74
N VAL A 137 -38.51 -19.63 31.93
CA VAL A 137 -38.19 -18.88 30.70
C VAL A 137 -38.77 -19.62 29.51
N VAL A 138 -39.51 -18.93 28.65
CA VAL A 138 -40.03 -19.45 27.37
C VAL A 138 -39.48 -18.57 26.26
N GLY A 139 -38.55 -19.11 25.48
CA GLY A 139 -37.88 -18.39 24.42
C GLY A 139 -38.26 -18.88 23.05
N PHE A 140 -38.82 -17.98 22.23
CA PHE A 140 -39.14 -18.24 20.83
C PHE A 140 -37.99 -17.80 19.91
N SER A 141 -37.53 -18.66 19.00
CA SER A 141 -36.50 -18.31 18.00
C SER A 141 -35.23 -17.76 18.69
N MET A 142 -34.80 -16.55 18.36
CA MET A 142 -33.73 -15.82 19.05
C MET A 142 -33.93 -15.77 20.59
N GLY A 143 -35.16 -15.65 21.07
CA GLY A 143 -35.49 -15.58 22.50
C GLY A 143 -35.03 -16.80 23.30
N GLY A 144 -34.88 -17.97 22.67
CA GLY A 144 -34.27 -19.14 23.33
C GLY A 144 -32.78 -18.96 23.62
N GLY A 145 -32.03 -18.33 22.70
CA GLY A 145 -30.65 -17.95 22.92
C GLY A 145 -30.51 -16.93 24.05
N VAL A 146 -31.44 -15.96 24.13
CA VAL A 146 -31.53 -15.03 25.27
C VAL A 146 -31.78 -15.79 26.58
N GLY A 147 -32.69 -16.77 26.58
CA GLY A 147 -32.97 -17.60 27.75
C GLY A 147 -31.77 -18.42 28.24
N LEU A 148 -30.98 -18.99 27.32
CA LEU A 148 -29.71 -19.66 27.66
C LEU A 148 -28.71 -18.68 28.28
N GLU A 149 -28.62 -17.47 27.74
CA GLU A 149 -27.75 -16.42 28.29
C GLU A 149 -28.22 -15.91 29.67
N ILE A 150 -29.52 -15.87 29.93
CA ILE A 150 -30.06 -15.60 31.28
C ILE A 150 -29.60 -16.70 32.24
N TYR A 151 -29.70 -17.98 31.85
CA TYR A 151 -29.23 -19.08 32.68
C TYR A 151 -27.72 -19.01 32.95
N ARG A 152 -26.92 -18.64 31.95
CA ARG A 152 -25.47 -18.45 32.15
C ARG A 152 -25.16 -17.33 33.14
N ALA A 153 -25.92 -16.24 33.11
CA ALA A 153 -25.69 -15.06 33.94
C ALA A 153 -26.25 -15.19 35.36
N ALA A 154 -27.39 -15.86 35.53
CA ALA A 154 -28.12 -15.97 36.80
C ALA A 154 -28.84 -17.34 36.89
N PRO A 155 -28.09 -18.46 36.99
CA PRO A 155 -28.66 -19.81 36.94
C PRO A 155 -29.69 -20.09 38.03
N GLU A 156 -29.51 -19.48 39.22
CA GLU A 156 -30.42 -19.61 40.37
C GLU A 156 -31.82 -19.05 40.10
N ARG A 157 -31.95 -18.13 39.13
CA ARG A 157 -33.24 -17.52 38.78
C ARG A 157 -34.06 -18.38 37.81
N VAL A 158 -33.47 -19.35 37.14
CA VAL A 158 -34.16 -20.12 36.09
C VAL A 158 -34.79 -21.38 36.69
N ALA A 159 -36.13 -21.39 36.80
CA ALA A 159 -36.89 -22.56 37.24
C ALA A 159 -36.87 -23.68 36.19
N SER A 160 -37.08 -23.31 34.93
CA SER A 160 -37.04 -24.17 33.75
C SER A 160 -36.84 -23.31 32.50
N LEU A 161 -36.45 -23.92 31.39
CA LEU A 161 -36.34 -23.26 30.08
C LEU A 161 -37.14 -24.03 29.02
N THR A 162 -38.00 -23.33 28.29
CA THR A 162 -38.65 -23.82 27.07
C THR A 162 -37.99 -23.20 25.84
N LEU A 163 -37.45 -24.03 24.97
CA LEU A 163 -36.94 -23.66 23.65
C LEU A 163 -38.05 -23.89 22.62
N LEU A 164 -38.63 -22.81 22.10
CA LEU A 164 -39.70 -22.85 21.10
C LEU A 164 -39.14 -22.41 19.75
N SER A 165 -39.01 -23.32 18.78
CA SER A 165 -38.42 -23.04 17.46
C SER A 165 -37.10 -22.25 17.57
N ALA A 166 -36.26 -22.59 18.55
CA ALA A 166 -35.23 -21.70 19.07
C ALA A 166 -33.82 -21.97 18.53
N ILE A 167 -32.99 -20.92 18.48
CA ILE A 167 -31.55 -21.05 18.27
C ILE A 167 -30.85 -21.65 19.49
N GLY A 168 -29.61 -22.13 19.32
CA GLY A 168 -28.81 -22.62 20.46
C GLY A 168 -27.53 -23.38 20.11
N VAL A 169 -27.45 -23.98 18.92
CA VAL A 169 -26.25 -24.68 18.45
C VAL A 169 -25.77 -24.04 17.15
N GLN A 170 -24.67 -23.28 17.25
CA GLN A 170 -24.12 -22.47 16.16
C GLN A 170 -23.84 -23.29 14.91
N GLU A 171 -23.49 -24.57 15.06
CA GLU A 171 -23.07 -25.43 13.96
C GLU A 171 -24.21 -25.82 13.02
N LEU A 172 -25.47 -25.66 13.47
CA LEU A 172 -26.69 -25.94 12.70
C LEU A 172 -27.41 -24.66 12.27
N GLU A 173 -26.79 -23.50 12.48
CA GLU A 173 -27.35 -22.21 12.09
C GLU A 173 -26.69 -21.67 10.81
N LEU A 174 -27.51 -21.36 9.81
CA LEU A 174 -27.10 -20.75 8.54
C LEU A 174 -25.95 -21.53 7.87
N PHE A 175 -24.72 -21.00 7.89
CA PHE A 175 -23.53 -21.67 7.32
C PHE A 175 -22.77 -22.53 8.33
N GLY A 176 -23.28 -22.67 9.55
CA GLY A 176 -22.76 -23.50 10.64
C GLY A 176 -21.34 -23.17 11.10
N ASP A 177 -20.83 -21.99 10.74
CA ASP A 177 -19.57 -21.44 11.23
C ASP A 177 -19.80 -19.97 11.59
N TYR A 178 -19.40 -19.59 12.81
CA TYR A 178 -19.59 -18.24 13.31
C TYR A 178 -18.88 -17.18 12.47
N ARG A 179 -17.63 -17.41 12.04
CA ARG A 179 -16.87 -16.40 11.29
C ARG A 179 -17.49 -16.14 9.92
N VAL A 180 -17.92 -17.21 9.23
CA VAL A 180 -18.62 -17.09 7.95
C VAL A 180 -19.96 -16.36 8.14
N ASN A 181 -20.77 -16.78 9.11
CA ASN A 181 -22.05 -16.13 9.43
C ASN A 181 -21.83 -14.64 9.76
N HIS A 182 -20.84 -14.31 10.59
CA HIS A 182 -20.54 -12.95 11.01
C HIS A 182 -20.10 -12.06 9.85
N VAL A 183 -19.30 -12.58 8.90
CA VAL A 183 -18.95 -11.85 7.67
C VAL A 183 -20.19 -11.59 6.82
N VAL A 184 -21.08 -12.58 6.65
CA VAL A 184 -22.30 -12.40 5.86
C VAL A 184 -23.23 -11.36 6.49
N HIS A 185 -23.46 -11.43 7.80
CA HIS A 185 -24.25 -10.43 8.51
C HIS A 185 -23.59 -9.05 8.52
N GLY A 186 -22.25 -8.97 8.52
CA GLY A 186 -21.51 -7.72 8.37
C GLY A 186 -21.73 -7.07 7.00
N VAL A 187 -21.72 -7.87 5.94
CA VAL A 187 -22.05 -7.41 4.59
C VAL A 187 -23.52 -6.97 4.49
N GLN A 188 -24.44 -7.75 5.07
CA GLN A 188 -25.87 -7.40 5.14
C GLN A 188 -26.08 -6.06 5.85
N LEU A 189 -25.45 -5.87 7.02
CA LEU A 189 -25.51 -4.64 7.79
C LEU A 189 -24.92 -3.45 7.02
N ALA A 190 -23.79 -3.64 6.34
CA ALA A 190 -23.20 -2.61 5.50
C ALA A 190 -24.12 -2.21 4.33
N ALA A 191 -24.76 -3.18 3.68
CA ALA A 191 -25.70 -2.94 2.59
C ALA A 191 -26.95 -2.17 3.06
N ILE A 192 -27.53 -2.56 4.19
CA ILE A 192 -28.67 -1.84 4.80
C ILE A 192 -28.26 -0.41 5.13
N ARG A 193 -27.10 -0.21 5.77
CA ARG A 193 -26.59 1.15 6.07
C ARG A 193 -26.36 1.98 4.80
N PHE A 194 -25.86 1.37 3.73
CA PHE A 194 -25.65 2.06 2.46
C PHE A 194 -26.97 2.51 1.84
N VAL A 195 -27.99 1.64 1.84
CA VAL A 195 -29.34 1.95 1.33
C VAL A 195 -30.02 3.02 2.20
N GLU A 196 -29.98 2.87 3.54
CA GLU A 196 -30.52 3.86 4.49
C GLU A 196 -29.82 5.23 4.37
N ALA A 197 -28.52 5.27 4.10
CA ALA A 197 -27.78 6.52 3.99
C ALA A 197 -27.86 7.15 2.61
N GLY A 198 -28.03 6.35 1.55
CA GLY A 198 -27.93 6.75 0.15
C GLY A 198 -29.26 6.86 -0.60
N VAL A 199 -30.38 6.41 -0.05
CA VAL A 199 -31.69 6.52 -0.71
C VAL A 199 -32.54 7.57 0.02
N PRO A 200 -33.05 8.62 -0.66
CA PRO A 200 -34.02 9.53 -0.06
C PRO A 200 -35.30 8.78 0.30
N HIS A 201 -35.54 8.54 1.59
CA HIS A 201 -36.66 7.72 2.07
C HIS A 201 -37.52 8.43 3.12
N PHE A 202 -37.11 9.60 3.63
CA PHE A 202 -37.90 10.44 4.56
C PHE A 202 -38.39 9.69 5.81
N GLY A 203 -37.60 8.72 6.26
CA GLY A 203 -37.93 7.84 7.40
C GLY A 203 -38.82 6.63 7.08
N LEU A 204 -39.15 6.37 5.80
CA LEU A 204 -39.88 5.15 5.40
C LEU A 204 -39.16 3.85 5.76
N PHE A 205 -37.82 3.86 5.82
CA PHE A 205 -37.02 2.68 6.15
C PHE A 205 -36.85 2.46 7.65
N ASP A 206 -37.11 3.48 8.48
CA ASP A 206 -36.84 3.42 9.92
C ASP A 206 -37.79 2.42 10.64
N ASP A 207 -38.98 2.19 10.08
CA ASP A 207 -40.01 1.31 10.62
C ASP A 207 -40.07 -0.07 9.92
N LEU A 208 -39.10 -0.40 9.06
CA LEU A 208 -39.08 -1.68 8.35
C LEU A 208 -38.69 -2.84 9.28
N PHE A 209 -39.47 -3.93 9.24
CA PHE A 209 -39.19 -5.17 9.99
C PHE A 209 -37.78 -5.72 9.76
N PHE A 210 -37.26 -5.64 8.52
CA PHE A 210 -35.91 -6.10 8.16
C PHE A 210 -34.89 -4.95 8.10
N GLY A 211 -35.01 -4.00 9.02
CA GLY A 211 -34.16 -2.81 9.11
C GLY A 211 -32.83 -3.05 9.86
N ARG A 212 -32.19 -1.95 10.24
CA ARG A 212 -30.92 -1.97 10.98
C ARG A 212 -30.94 -2.77 12.29
N PRO A 213 -31.97 -2.72 13.17
CA PRO A 213 -32.00 -3.52 14.39
C PRO A 213 -31.95 -5.03 14.12
N TYR A 214 -32.72 -5.50 13.14
CA TYR A 214 -32.70 -6.89 12.69
C TYR A 214 -31.29 -7.32 12.26
N ALA A 215 -30.65 -6.54 11.37
CA ALA A 215 -29.30 -6.87 10.90
C ALA A 215 -28.24 -6.82 12.02
N ARG A 216 -28.36 -5.85 12.94
CA ARG A 216 -27.48 -5.74 14.11
C ARG A 216 -27.63 -6.91 15.05
N ASN A 217 -28.84 -7.42 15.25
CA ASN A 217 -29.08 -8.55 16.13
C ASN A 217 -28.31 -9.81 15.69
N PHE A 218 -28.31 -10.15 14.40
CA PHE A 218 -27.51 -11.26 13.89
C PHE A 218 -26.01 -10.96 13.86
N TYR A 219 -25.62 -9.74 13.53
CA TYR A 219 -24.20 -9.36 13.49
C TYR A 219 -23.55 -9.34 14.88
N ASP A 220 -24.23 -8.78 15.87
CA ASP A 220 -23.71 -8.61 17.23
C ASP A 220 -23.77 -9.92 18.04
N THR A 221 -24.64 -10.86 17.68
CA THR A 221 -24.81 -12.13 18.38
C THR A 221 -23.66 -13.11 18.10
N ASP A 222 -23.07 -13.64 19.16
CA ASP A 222 -22.14 -14.77 19.13
C ASP A 222 -22.79 -15.98 19.80
N GLN A 223 -23.09 -17.03 19.02
CA GLN A 223 -23.75 -18.23 19.53
C GLN A 223 -22.79 -19.34 19.93
N ARG A 224 -21.48 -19.19 19.69
CA ARG A 224 -20.49 -20.22 20.06
C ARG A 224 -20.57 -20.63 21.53
N PRO A 225 -20.83 -19.72 22.50
CA PRO A 225 -20.98 -20.11 23.90
C PRO A 225 -22.20 -20.98 24.20
N LEU A 226 -23.26 -20.91 23.38
CA LEU A 226 -24.57 -21.51 23.70
C LEU A 226 -24.52 -23.03 23.82
N ARG A 227 -23.70 -23.71 23.00
CA ARG A 227 -23.47 -25.15 23.13
C ARG A 227 -22.96 -25.52 24.52
N GLY A 228 -21.97 -24.80 25.04
CA GLY A 228 -21.43 -25.05 26.39
C GLY A 228 -22.47 -24.81 27.49
N ILE A 229 -23.38 -23.85 27.28
CA ILE A 229 -24.51 -23.61 28.20
C ILE A 229 -25.47 -24.80 28.18
N LEU A 230 -25.83 -25.31 27.00
CA LEU A 230 -26.68 -26.49 26.84
C LEU A 230 -26.02 -27.74 27.45
N GLU A 231 -24.73 -27.96 27.16
CA GLU A 231 -23.94 -29.07 27.71
C GLU A 231 -23.90 -29.05 29.23
N GLY A 232 -23.97 -27.88 29.88
CA GLY A 232 -24.02 -27.72 31.32
C GLY A 232 -25.40 -27.47 31.91
N PHE A 233 -26.49 -27.52 31.13
CA PHE A 233 -27.81 -27.16 31.59
C PHE A 233 -28.34 -28.16 32.63
N GLU A 234 -28.77 -27.66 33.79
CA GLU A 234 -29.26 -28.45 34.94
C GLU A 234 -30.79 -28.44 35.12
N PRO A 235 -31.49 -27.29 35.02
CA PRO A 235 -32.95 -27.24 35.24
C PRO A 235 -33.73 -28.07 34.22
N PRO A 236 -35.03 -28.35 34.46
CA PRO A 236 -35.89 -28.97 33.46
C PRO A 236 -35.95 -28.15 32.16
N MET A 237 -35.91 -28.85 31.02
CA MET A 237 -35.99 -28.23 29.69
C MET A 237 -37.06 -28.89 28.84
N LEU A 238 -37.89 -28.05 28.19
CA LEU A 238 -38.82 -28.45 27.14
C LEU A 238 -38.34 -27.87 25.81
N ILE A 239 -38.39 -28.67 24.75
CA ILE A 239 -38.05 -28.27 23.39
C ILE A 239 -39.28 -28.53 22.52
N LEU A 240 -39.89 -27.46 22.01
CA LEU A 240 -41.03 -27.51 21.10
C LEU A 240 -40.57 -26.99 19.73
N HIS A 241 -40.63 -27.81 18.69
CA HIS A 241 -40.10 -27.45 17.38
C HIS A 241 -40.96 -27.96 16.21
N GLY A 242 -41.01 -27.20 15.12
CA GLY A 242 -41.80 -27.51 13.94
C GLY A 242 -40.99 -28.40 13.00
N ASP A 243 -41.55 -29.51 12.54
CA ASP A 243 -40.87 -30.42 11.62
C ASP A 243 -40.61 -29.80 10.22
N ALA A 244 -41.33 -28.73 9.88
CA ALA A 244 -41.20 -27.98 8.64
C ALA A 244 -40.66 -26.54 8.84
N ASP A 245 -39.96 -26.27 9.95
CA ASP A 245 -39.41 -24.94 10.25
C ASP A 245 -38.35 -24.49 9.22
N PRO A 246 -38.62 -23.41 8.43
CA PRO A 246 -37.71 -22.95 7.39
C PRO A 246 -36.59 -22.01 7.89
N LEU A 247 -36.66 -21.55 9.14
CA LEU A 247 -35.74 -20.55 9.69
C LEU A 247 -34.76 -21.16 10.69
N VAL A 248 -35.23 -22.07 11.54
CA VAL A 248 -34.39 -22.84 12.46
C VAL A 248 -34.55 -24.32 12.12
N ALA A 249 -33.48 -24.94 11.63
CA ALA A 249 -33.53 -26.31 11.16
C ALA A 249 -34.02 -27.27 12.26
N PRO A 250 -34.92 -28.23 11.95
CA PRO A 250 -35.33 -29.28 12.91
C PRO A 250 -34.16 -30.05 13.52
N ALA A 251 -33.06 -30.19 12.77
CA ALA A 251 -31.80 -30.77 13.26
C ALA A 251 -31.28 -30.08 14.54
N ALA A 252 -31.49 -28.76 14.68
CA ALA A 252 -31.07 -28.02 15.86
C ALA A 252 -31.81 -28.50 17.12
N ALA A 253 -33.13 -28.74 17.03
CA ALA A 253 -33.92 -29.24 18.15
C ALA A 253 -33.53 -30.67 18.55
N TYR A 254 -33.26 -31.54 17.57
CA TYR A 254 -32.73 -32.88 17.85
C TYR A 254 -31.37 -32.82 18.55
N GLU A 255 -30.50 -31.91 18.12
CA GLU A 255 -29.18 -31.73 18.71
C GLU A 255 -29.26 -31.12 20.12
N HIS A 256 -30.14 -30.14 20.35
CA HIS A 256 -30.44 -29.62 21.69
C HIS A 256 -30.89 -30.75 22.62
N ALA A 257 -31.83 -31.59 22.19
CA ALA A 257 -32.35 -32.71 22.97
C ALA A 257 -31.32 -33.83 23.19
N ARG A 258 -30.34 -33.95 22.30
CA ARG A 258 -29.21 -34.87 22.46
C ARG A 258 -28.23 -34.37 23.51
N ILE A 259 -27.86 -33.09 23.45
CA ILE A 259 -26.89 -32.45 24.36
C ILE A 259 -27.46 -32.28 25.78
N VAL A 260 -28.77 -32.03 25.89
CA VAL A 260 -29.49 -31.90 27.17
C VAL A 260 -30.23 -33.21 27.45
N PRO A 261 -29.61 -34.18 28.16
CA PRO A 261 -30.07 -35.57 28.16
C PRO A 261 -31.38 -35.79 28.94
N HIS A 262 -31.82 -34.83 29.74
CA HIS A 262 -33.11 -34.83 30.43
C HIS A 262 -34.18 -33.99 29.74
N ALA A 263 -33.86 -33.31 28.62
CA ALA A 263 -34.84 -32.49 27.93
C ALA A 263 -35.98 -33.33 27.34
N GLU A 264 -37.19 -32.80 27.42
CA GLU A 264 -38.37 -33.28 26.71
C GLU A 264 -38.41 -32.63 25.33
N LEU A 265 -38.37 -33.44 24.27
CA LEU A 265 -38.47 -32.97 22.88
C LEU A 265 -39.84 -33.31 22.32
N VAL A 266 -40.52 -32.30 21.77
CA VAL A 266 -41.78 -32.47 21.04
C VAL A 266 -41.67 -31.82 19.67
N MET A 267 -41.73 -32.64 18.64
CA MET A 267 -41.84 -32.20 17.25
C MET A 267 -43.32 -32.04 16.89
N LEU A 268 -43.67 -30.89 16.31
CA LEU A 268 -45.03 -30.57 15.85
C LEU A 268 -45.05 -30.53 14.32
N ALA A 269 -46.17 -30.98 13.73
CA ALA A 269 -46.41 -30.88 12.29
C ALA A 269 -46.77 -29.43 11.91
N ASP A 270 -45.79 -28.53 12.06
CA ASP A 270 -45.94 -27.08 11.89
C ASP A 270 -44.59 -26.43 11.48
N ASP A 271 -44.62 -25.13 11.18
CA ASP A 271 -43.47 -24.31 10.79
C ASP A 271 -43.01 -23.38 11.93
N HIS A 272 -42.02 -22.52 11.63
CA HIS A 272 -41.45 -21.54 12.58
C HIS A 272 -42.50 -20.64 13.24
N PHE A 273 -43.62 -20.40 12.56
CA PHE A 273 -44.61 -19.40 12.93
C PHE A 273 -45.78 -19.97 13.75
N MET A 274 -45.67 -21.22 14.22
CA MET A 274 -46.66 -21.88 15.05
C MET A 274 -47.10 -21.05 16.28
N VAL A 275 -46.19 -20.25 16.85
CA VAL A 275 -46.46 -19.42 18.04
C VAL A 275 -47.49 -18.33 17.78
N PHE A 276 -47.63 -17.90 16.52
CA PHE A 276 -48.58 -16.88 16.10
C PHE A 276 -49.98 -17.43 15.82
N ARG A 277 -50.09 -18.76 15.65
CA ARG A 277 -51.38 -19.47 15.50
C ARG A 277 -52.03 -19.61 16.88
N ASP A 278 -53.28 -20.09 16.94
CA ASP A 278 -54.16 -19.98 18.11
C ASP A 278 -53.73 -20.77 19.39
N GLY A 279 -52.44 -21.03 19.59
CA GLY A 279 -51.86 -21.61 20.80
C GLY A 279 -52.29 -23.05 21.11
N HIS A 280 -53.17 -23.64 20.30
CA HIS A 280 -53.86 -24.90 20.57
C HIS A 280 -52.90 -26.07 20.82
N GLU A 281 -51.82 -26.17 20.05
CA GLU A 281 -50.82 -27.24 20.23
C GLU A 281 -49.75 -26.88 21.28
N ILE A 282 -49.40 -25.61 21.41
CA ILE A 282 -48.26 -25.16 22.25
C ILE A 282 -48.68 -25.08 23.72
N VAL A 283 -49.82 -24.44 24.00
CA VAL A 283 -50.25 -24.12 25.37
C VAL A 283 -50.48 -25.36 26.23
N PRO A 284 -51.16 -26.44 25.77
CA PRO A 284 -51.35 -27.62 26.61
C PRO A 284 -50.03 -28.30 27.02
N ARG A 285 -49.06 -28.35 26.09
CA ARG A 285 -47.74 -28.94 26.34
C ARG A 285 -46.91 -28.08 27.28
N LEU A 286 -46.90 -26.77 27.05
CA LEU A 286 -46.23 -25.82 27.92
C LEU A 286 -46.82 -25.86 29.34
N HIS A 287 -48.15 -25.87 29.47
CA HIS A 287 -48.83 -25.95 30.75
C HIS A 287 -48.50 -27.24 31.50
N ALA A 288 -48.60 -28.40 30.84
CA ALA A 288 -48.26 -29.69 31.44
C ALA A 288 -46.80 -29.73 31.95
N PHE A 289 -45.88 -29.16 31.18
CA PHE A 289 -44.47 -29.05 31.56
C PHE A 289 -44.29 -28.12 32.76
N LEU A 290 -44.85 -26.92 32.75
CA LEU A 290 -44.72 -25.96 33.84
C LEU A 290 -45.33 -26.49 35.16
N GLU A 291 -46.50 -27.13 35.10
CA GLU A 291 -47.08 -27.81 36.28
C GLU A 291 -46.18 -28.94 36.79
N ALA A 292 -45.57 -29.73 35.89
CA ALA A 292 -44.62 -30.77 36.31
C ALA A 292 -43.38 -30.19 36.99
N VAL A 293 -42.89 -29.01 36.57
CA VAL A 293 -41.76 -28.33 37.22
C VAL A 293 -42.15 -27.83 38.60
N GLU A 294 -43.30 -27.19 38.74
CA GLU A 294 -43.77 -26.65 40.03
C GLU A 294 -44.11 -27.76 41.03
N ASP A 295 -44.62 -28.90 40.55
CA ASP A 295 -44.86 -30.09 41.37
C ASP A 295 -43.58 -30.89 41.69
N GLY A 296 -42.41 -30.48 41.17
CA GLY A 296 -41.14 -31.19 41.37
C GLY A 296 -41.05 -32.55 40.66
N ARG A 297 -41.90 -32.79 39.65
CA ARG A 297 -41.98 -34.03 38.85
C ARG A 297 -41.17 -33.96 37.55
N ALA A 298 -40.83 -32.77 37.07
CA ALA A 298 -40.09 -32.61 35.82
C ALA A 298 -38.62 -33.05 35.99
N PRO A 299 -38.06 -33.79 35.02
CA PRO A 299 -36.71 -34.35 35.13
C PRO A 299 -35.66 -33.25 35.11
N ARG A 300 -34.63 -33.41 35.95
CA ARG A 300 -33.40 -32.63 35.91
C ARG A 300 -32.27 -33.45 35.31
N ARG A 301 -31.12 -32.83 35.12
CA ARG A 301 -29.93 -33.52 34.58
C ARG A 301 -29.55 -34.75 35.41
N ALA A 302 -29.66 -34.66 36.74
CA ALA A 302 -29.40 -35.78 37.64
C ALA A 302 -30.34 -36.98 37.41
N ASP A 303 -31.52 -36.77 36.82
CA ASP A 303 -32.52 -37.80 36.51
C ASP A 303 -32.38 -38.36 35.09
N ALA A 304 -31.41 -37.88 34.30
CA ALA A 304 -31.21 -38.28 32.91
C ALA A 304 -30.84 -39.77 32.79
N GLN A 305 -31.42 -40.44 31.78
CA GLN A 305 -31.11 -41.84 31.49
C GLN A 305 -29.64 -41.99 31.08
N ALA A 306 -28.99 -43.05 31.56
CA ALA A 306 -27.55 -43.27 31.37
C ALA A 306 -27.14 -43.31 29.88
N ASP A 307 -27.97 -43.87 29.01
CA ASP A 307 -27.72 -43.91 27.56
C ASP A 307 -27.80 -42.51 26.92
N ARG A 308 -28.72 -41.65 27.37
CA ARG A 308 -28.80 -40.24 26.92
C ARG A 308 -27.57 -39.45 27.37
N ILE A 309 -27.07 -39.67 28.59
CA ILE A 309 -25.83 -39.04 29.07
C ILE A 309 -24.63 -39.42 28.18
N VAL A 310 -24.50 -40.71 27.83
CA VAL A 310 -23.43 -41.18 26.93
C VAL A 310 -23.56 -40.55 25.54
N ARG A 311 -24.78 -40.49 24.99
CA ARG A 311 -25.02 -39.83 23.70
C ARG A 311 -24.73 -38.33 23.74
N ALA A 312 -25.03 -37.64 24.84
CA ALA A 312 -24.74 -36.22 25.01
C ALA A 312 -23.23 -35.92 24.97
N ALA A 313 -22.40 -36.83 25.52
CA ALA A 313 -20.95 -36.68 25.55
C ALA A 313 -20.25 -36.90 24.19
N ALA A 314 -20.94 -37.43 23.18
CA ALA A 314 -20.37 -37.63 21.85
C ALA A 314 -20.14 -36.29 21.14
N ALA A 315 -18.97 -36.16 20.50
CA ALA A 315 -18.62 -34.98 19.72
C ALA A 315 -19.58 -34.80 18.53
N PHE A 316 -19.91 -33.54 18.21
CA PHE A 316 -20.71 -33.20 17.05
C PHE A 316 -19.91 -33.37 15.76
N GLU A 317 -20.40 -34.14 14.79
CA GLU A 317 -19.78 -34.24 13.48
C GLU A 317 -20.46 -33.29 12.47
N PRO A 318 -19.73 -32.39 11.79
CA PRO A 318 -20.31 -31.46 10.81
C PRO A 318 -21.07 -32.11 9.63
N ARG A 319 -20.82 -33.41 9.38
CA ARG A 319 -21.50 -34.20 8.34
C ARG A 319 -22.93 -34.58 8.73
N ASP A 320 -23.29 -34.49 10.00
CA ASP A 320 -24.63 -34.79 10.50
C ASP A 320 -25.62 -33.65 10.24
N VAL A 321 -25.13 -32.50 9.73
CA VAL A 321 -25.98 -31.38 9.32
C VAL A 321 -26.67 -31.70 7.99
N PRO A 322 -28.00 -31.80 7.95
CA PRO A 322 -28.70 -32.07 6.69
C PRO A 322 -28.52 -30.93 5.70
N ALA A 323 -28.41 -31.25 4.41
CA ALA A 323 -28.40 -30.25 3.35
C ALA A 323 -29.64 -29.34 3.41
N ALA A 324 -29.53 -28.12 2.91
CA ALA A 324 -30.70 -27.27 2.72
C ALA A 324 -31.62 -27.89 1.66
N HIS A 325 -32.92 -28.00 1.97
CA HIS A 325 -33.95 -28.53 1.06
C HIS A 325 -35.17 -27.60 0.99
N GLY A 326 -36.04 -27.82 0.00
CA GLY A 326 -37.31 -27.10 -0.13
C GLY A 326 -37.15 -25.58 -0.23
N PHE A 327 -37.98 -24.85 0.51
CA PHE A 327 -38.00 -23.38 0.50
C PHE A 327 -36.70 -22.76 1.03
N ALA A 328 -36.08 -23.38 2.05
CA ALA A 328 -34.81 -22.91 2.59
C ALA A 328 -33.68 -22.97 1.56
N LEU A 329 -33.64 -24.02 0.71
CA LEU A 329 -32.71 -24.09 -0.40
C LEU A 329 -32.94 -22.96 -1.41
N VAL A 330 -34.20 -22.65 -1.75
CA VAL A 330 -34.52 -21.55 -2.67
C VAL A 330 -34.02 -20.21 -2.12
N LEU A 331 -34.30 -19.91 -0.85
CA LEU A 331 -33.82 -18.69 -0.19
C LEU A 331 -32.28 -18.61 -0.19
N LEU A 332 -31.61 -19.72 0.10
CA LEU A 332 -30.15 -19.81 0.07
C LEU A 332 -29.60 -19.55 -1.34
N LEU A 333 -30.18 -20.14 -2.38
CA LEU A 333 -29.74 -19.94 -3.77
C LEU A 333 -29.97 -18.49 -4.25
N VAL A 334 -31.10 -17.88 -3.89
CA VAL A 334 -31.36 -16.45 -4.17
C VAL A 334 -30.35 -15.57 -3.43
N SER A 335 -30.07 -15.87 -2.16
CA SER A 335 -29.10 -15.13 -1.37
C SER A 335 -27.69 -15.25 -1.94
N ILE A 336 -27.29 -16.43 -2.41
CA ILE A 336 -26.03 -16.66 -3.13
C ILE A 336 -25.99 -15.79 -4.39
N ALA A 337 -27.03 -15.83 -5.23
CA ALA A 337 -27.06 -15.04 -6.46
C ALA A 337 -26.95 -13.53 -6.14
N MET A 338 -27.64 -13.04 -5.11
CA MET A 338 -27.54 -11.64 -4.68
C MET A 338 -26.16 -11.30 -4.09
N ALA A 339 -25.57 -12.19 -3.29
CA ALA A 339 -24.25 -12.00 -2.69
C ALA A 339 -23.14 -11.88 -3.75
N THR A 340 -23.28 -12.57 -4.90
CA THR A 340 -22.33 -12.39 -6.01
C THR A 340 -22.31 -10.99 -6.61
N LEU A 341 -23.38 -10.20 -6.46
CA LEU A 341 -23.42 -8.80 -6.90
C LEU A 341 -22.54 -7.90 -6.03
N VAL A 342 -22.32 -8.30 -4.77
CA VAL A 342 -21.46 -7.58 -3.82
C VAL A 342 -20.02 -8.08 -3.92
N SER A 343 -19.84 -9.39 -3.84
CA SER A 343 -18.53 -10.04 -3.90
C SER A 343 -18.64 -11.42 -4.54
N GLU A 344 -18.49 -11.44 -5.86
CA GLU A 344 -18.51 -12.66 -6.68
C GLU A 344 -17.54 -13.74 -6.16
N ASP A 345 -16.24 -13.41 -6.04
CA ASP A 345 -15.20 -14.42 -5.78
C ASP A 345 -15.35 -14.99 -4.36
N LEU A 346 -15.64 -14.14 -3.37
CA LEU A 346 -15.90 -14.57 -1.99
C LEU A 346 -17.12 -15.48 -1.92
N THR A 347 -18.20 -15.13 -2.63
CA THR A 347 -19.41 -15.94 -2.67
C THR A 347 -19.13 -17.31 -3.28
N CYS A 348 -18.34 -17.39 -4.36
CA CYS A 348 -17.93 -18.67 -4.95
C CYS A 348 -17.12 -19.54 -3.98
N ILE A 349 -16.24 -18.91 -3.19
CA ILE A 349 -15.46 -19.61 -2.15
C ILE A 349 -16.41 -20.17 -1.08
N VAL A 350 -17.33 -19.37 -0.55
CA VAL A 350 -18.32 -19.78 0.45
C VAL A 350 -19.20 -20.92 -0.08
N VAL A 351 -19.71 -20.79 -1.31
CA VAL A 351 -20.51 -21.84 -1.97
C VAL A 351 -19.72 -23.13 -2.13
N GLY A 352 -18.43 -23.04 -2.46
CA GLY A 352 -17.55 -24.21 -2.51
C GLY A 352 -17.39 -24.86 -1.15
N LEU A 353 -17.16 -24.10 -0.08
CA LEU A 353 -17.08 -24.62 1.29
C LEU A 353 -18.37 -25.36 1.70
N LEU A 354 -19.54 -24.78 1.43
CA LEU A 354 -20.83 -25.39 1.74
C LEU A 354 -21.09 -26.67 0.92
N ALA A 355 -20.66 -26.68 -0.34
CA ALA A 355 -20.76 -27.86 -1.18
C ALA A 355 -19.79 -28.96 -0.71
N GLY A 356 -18.58 -28.62 -0.28
CA GLY A 356 -17.60 -29.55 0.30
C GLY A 356 -18.08 -30.18 1.61
N GLN A 357 -18.81 -29.42 2.42
CA GLN A 357 -19.45 -29.87 3.66
C GLN A 357 -20.74 -30.68 3.45
N GLY A 358 -21.23 -30.80 2.20
CA GLY A 358 -22.49 -31.47 1.89
C GLY A 358 -23.75 -30.67 2.24
N ARG A 359 -23.62 -29.38 2.62
CA ARG A 359 -24.74 -28.51 3.03
C ARG A 359 -25.52 -27.90 1.87
N LEU A 360 -24.86 -27.79 0.71
CA LEU A 360 -25.42 -27.23 -0.51
C LEU A 360 -25.15 -28.16 -1.70
N PRO A 361 -26.16 -28.54 -2.50
CA PRO A 361 -25.89 -29.31 -3.72
C PRO A 361 -24.96 -28.54 -4.65
N PHE A 362 -23.80 -29.12 -4.97
CA PHE A 362 -22.73 -28.46 -5.75
C PHE A 362 -23.25 -27.80 -7.03
N VAL A 363 -24.06 -28.53 -7.81
CA VAL A 363 -24.62 -28.03 -9.07
C VAL A 363 -25.55 -26.84 -8.84
N ALA A 364 -26.41 -26.90 -7.81
CA ALA A 364 -27.32 -25.80 -7.50
C ALA A 364 -26.55 -24.54 -7.08
N GLY A 365 -25.53 -24.69 -6.24
CA GLY A 365 -24.65 -23.59 -5.83
C GLY A 365 -23.92 -22.95 -7.00
N VAL A 366 -23.32 -23.77 -7.88
CA VAL A 366 -22.64 -23.28 -9.10
C VAL A 366 -23.60 -22.52 -10.00
N VAL A 367 -24.81 -23.05 -10.23
CA VAL A 367 -25.82 -22.39 -11.06
C VAL A 367 -26.25 -21.04 -10.45
N ALA A 368 -26.49 -20.98 -9.15
CA ALA A 368 -26.82 -19.73 -8.46
C ALA A 368 -25.70 -18.68 -8.58
N CYS A 369 -24.45 -19.09 -8.39
CA CYS A 369 -23.30 -18.21 -8.63
C CYS A 369 -23.26 -17.72 -10.08
N CYS A 370 -23.35 -18.63 -11.06
CA CYS A 370 -23.31 -18.28 -12.48
C CYS A 370 -24.41 -17.27 -12.86
N VAL A 371 -25.64 -17.47 -12.36
CA VAL A 371 -26.77 -16.58 -12.62
C VAL A 371 -26.53 -15.20 -12.01
N GLY A 372 -26.15 -15.14 -10.74
CA GLY A 372 -25.92 -13.86 -10.05
C GLY A 372 -24.78 -13.05 -10.67
N ILE A 373 -23.64 -13.71 -10.94
CA ILE A 373 -22.49 -13.12 -11.63
C ILE A 373 -22.90 -12.60 -13.01
N PHE A 374 -23.68 -13.42 -13.75
CA PHE A 374 -24.09 -13.05 -15.09
C PHE A 374 -24.93 -11.77 -15.09
N ILE A 375 -25.90 -11.70 -14.18
CA ILE A 375 -26.77 -10.54 -14.00
C ILE A 375 -25.94 -9.31 -13.58
N GLY A 376 -25.06 -9.44 -12.60
CA GLY A 376 -24.24 -8.33 -12.10
C GLY A 376 -23.35 -7.69 -13.16
N ASP A 377 -22.65 -8.51 -13.94
CA ASP A 377 -21.77 -8.01 -15.01
C ASP A 377 -22.55 -7.48 -16.22
N MET A 378 -23.75 -8.02 -16.51
CA MET A 378 -24.65 -7.42 -17.50
C MET A 378 -25.15 -6.04 -17.05
N LEU A 379 -25.44 -5.85 -15.77
CA LEU A 379 -25.82 -4.55 -15.21
C LEU A 379 -24.67 -3.56 -15.32
N LEU A 380 -23.43 -3.98 -15.04
CA LEU A 380 -22.24 -3.14 -15.20
C LEU A 380 -22.00 -2.74 -16.66
N PHE A 381 -22.15 -3.67 -17.59
CA PHE A 381 -22.09 -3.40 -19.02
C PHE A 381 -23.20 -2.44 -19.47
N ALA A 382 -24.43 -2.65 -19.01
CA ALA A 382 -25.57 -1.77 -19.29
C ALA A 382 -25.35 -0.35 -18.73
N ALA A 383 -24.79 -0.24 -17.53
CA ALA A 383 -24.40 1.03 -16.92
C ALA A 383 -23.36 1.78 -17.78
N GLY A 384 -22.33 1.08 -18.27
CA GLY A 384 -21.37 1.65 -19.22
C GLY A 384 -22.04 2.10 -20.52
N ARG A 385 -23.01 1.32 -21.04
CA ARG A 385 -23.73 1.62 -22.29
C ARG A 385 -24.65 2.84 -22.19
N TRP A 386 -25.33 3.01 -21.06
CA TRP A 386 -26.30 4.08 -20.86
C TRP A 386 -25.67 5.36 -20.29
N PHE A 387 -24.68 5.25 -19.40
CA PHE A 387 -24.10 6.39 -18.68
C PHE A 387 -22.66 6.72 -19.09
N GLY A 388 -21.92 5.80 -19.71
CA GLY A 388 -20.46 5.87 -19.84
C GLY A 388 -19.89 6.98 -20.73
N ARG A 389 -20.34 7.11 -22.00
CA ARG A 389 -19.85 8.17 -22.90
C ARG A 389 -20.15 9.60 -22.41
N PRO A 390 -21.36 9.89 -21.89
CA PRO A 390 -21.64 11.16 -21.24
C PRO A 390 -20.76 11.38 -20.00
N ALA A 391 -20.55 10.37 -19.15
CA ALA A 391 -19.78 10.49 -17.90
C ALA A 391 -18.30 10.81 -18.09
N LEU A 392 -17.66 10.31 -19.17
CA LEU A 392 -16.25 10.59 -19.51
C LEU A 392 -15.96 12.08 -19.79
N ALA A 393 -16.99 12.91 -20.01
CA ALA A 393 -16.84 14.34 -20.21
C ALA A 393 -16.76 15.15 -18.90
N TYR A 394 -16.89 14.51 -17.72
CA TYR A 394 -16.98 15.15 -16.42
C TYR A 394 -15.90 14.64 -15.43
N ALA A 395 -15.55 15.46 -14.44
CA ALA A 395 -14.56 15.10 -13.42
C ALA A 395 -15.12 14.03 -12.44
N PRO A 396 -14.28 13.15 -11.86
CA PRO A 396 -12.83 13.04 -12.05
C PRO A 396 -12.43 12.22 -13.29
N LEU A 397 -13.37 11.56 -13.96
CA LEU A 397 -13.11 10.69 -15.12
C LEU A 397 -12.40 11.41 -16.27
N LYS A 398 -12.77 12.67 -16.55
CA LYS A 398 -12.08 13.55 -17.51
C LYS A 398 -10.60 13.80 -17.15
N TRP A 399 -10.24 13.77 -15.87
CA TRP A 399 -8.85 13.95 -15.41
C TRP A 399 -8.03 12.66 -15.57
N LEU A 400 -8.68 11.50 -15.46
CA LEU A 400 -8.06 10.18 -15.54
C LEU A 400 -7.93 9.64 -16.97
N ILE A 401 -8.91 9.90 -17.85
CA ILE A 401 -9.00 9.26 -19.17
C ILE A 401 -9.17 10.34 -20.25
N ARG A 402 -8.16 10.45 -21.14
CA ARG A 402 -8.21 11.41 -22.25
C ARG A 402 -9.07 10.87 -23.41
N PRO A 403 -9.80 11.73 -24.15
CA PRO A 403 -10.64 11.30 -25.28
C PRO A 403 -9.87 10.49 -26.33
N GLU A 404 -8.63 10.87 -26.66
CA GLU A 404 -7.81 10.13 -27.64
C GLU A 404 -7.48 8.69 -27.18
N GLN A 405 -7.39 8.43 -25.88
CA GLN A 405 -7.14 7.10 -25.31
C GLN A 405 -8.38 6.20 -25.41
N VAL A 406 -9.59 6.78 -25.38
CA VAL A 406 -10.86 6.06 -25.54
C VAL A 406 -10.99 5.54 -26.98
N ASP A 407 -10.62 6.35 -27.97
CA ASP A 407 -10.67 5.97 -29.39
C ASP A 407 -9.57 4.96 -29.77
N ALA A 408 -8.38 5.08 -29.19
CA ALA A 408 -7.33 4.07 -29.32
C ALA A 408 -7.74 2.73 -28.68
N SER A 409 -8.34 2.77 -27.49
CA SER A 409 -8.85 1.58 -26.78
C SER A 409 -10.02 0.93 -27.52
N SER A 410 -10.90 1.73 -28.16
CA SER A 410 -12.00 1.27 -29.02
C SER A 410 -11.50 0.43 -30.20
N ARG A 411 -10.45 0.89 -30.89
CA ARG A 411 -9.85 0.16 -32.03
C ARG A 411 -9.14 -1.12 -31.59
N TRP A 412 -8.52 -1.12 -30.41
CA TRP A 412 -7.86 -2.30 -29.84
C TRP A 412 -8.87 -3.35 -29.35
N LEU A 413 -9.93 -2.92 -28.64
CA LEU A 413 -11.01 -3.80 -28.17
C LEU A 413 -11.83 -4.37 -29.33
N ASN A 414 -12.04 -3.65 -30.43
CA ASN A 414 -12.71 -4.19 -31.61
C ASN A 414 -11.89 -5.29 -32.33
N ARG A 415 -10.56 -5.27 -32.23
CA ARG A 415 -9.68 -6.28 -32.84
C ARG A 415 -9.42 -7.50 -31.96
N ARG A 416 -9.44 -7.37 -30.63
CA ARG A 416 -9.12 -8.45 -29.67
C ARG A 416 -10.18 -8.66 -28.57
N GLY A 417 -11.34 -8.03 -28.69
CA GLY A 417 -12.37 -7.92 -27.65
C GLY A 417 -12.76 -9.21 -26.95
N PRO A 418 -13.04 -10.31 -27.68
CA PRO A 418 -13.40 -11.58 -27.05
C PRO A 418 -12.30 -12.12 -26.11
N ALA A 419 -11.04 -12.04 -26.53
CA ALA A 419 -9.90 -12.50 -25.73
C ALA A 419 -9.67 -11.59 -24.51
N VAL A 420 -9.85 -10.28 -24.66
CA VAL A 420 -9.69 -9.32 -23.56
C VAL A 420 -10.77 -9.51 -22.50
N ILE A 421 -12.03 -9.71 -22.91
CA ILE A 421 -13.15 -9.97 -22.00
C ILE A 421 -12.93 -11.29 -21.26
N ALA A 422 -12.52 -12.35 -21.96
CA ALA A 422 -12.19 -13.63 -21.33
C ALA A 422 -11.02 -13.50 -20.36
N ILE A 423 -9.90 -12.87 -20.77
CA ILE A 423 -8.70 -12.70 -19.94
C ILE A 423 -8.97 -11.83 -18.72
N SER A 424 -9.81 -10.78 -18.83
CA SER A 424 -10.11 -9.89 -17.70
C SER A 424 -10.77 -10.60 -16.52
N ARG A 425 -11.38 -11.77 -16.75
CA ARG A 425 -11.98 -12.59 -15.70
C ARG A 425 -10.92 -13.28 -14.82
N PHE A 426 -9.76 -13.59 -15.39
CA PHE A 426 -8.65 -14.25 -14.70
C PHE A 426 -7.70 -13.26 -14.02
N VAL A 427 -7.89 -11.95 -14.20
CA VAL A 427 -7.01 -10.92 -13.63
C VAL A 427 -7.78 -10.05 -12.65
N PRO A 428 -7.45 -10.10 -11.34
CA PRO A 428 -8.11 -9.29 -10.32
C PRO A 428 -8.10 -7.80 -10.67
N GLY A 429 -9.22 -7.12 -10.45
CA GLY A 429 -9.37 -5.67 -10.66
C GLY A 429 -9.58 -5.21 -12.11
N LEU A 430 -9.39 -6.08 -13.13
CA LEU A 430 -9.63 -5.70 -14.53
C LEU A 430 -11.09 -5.84 -14.99
N ARG A 431 -11.91 -6.63 -14.30
CA ARG A 431 -13.32 -6.89 -14.67
C ARG A 431 -14.14 -5.60 -14.74
N LEU A 432 -14.14 -4.84 -13.64
CA LEU A 432 -14.91 -3.60 -13.51
C LEU A 432 -14.61 -2.56 -14.61
N PRO A 433 -13.34 -2.16 -14.83
CA PRO A 433 -13.02 -1.21 -15.89
C PRO A 433 -13.25 -1.79 -17.29
N THR A 434 -13.02 -3.09 -17.51
CA THR A 434 -13.16 -3.71 -18.85
C THR A 434 -14.62 -3.80 -19.29
N TYR A 435 -15.51 -4.26 -18.41
CA TYR A 435 -16.93 -4.46 -18.77
C TYR A 435 -17.67 -3.12 -18.88
N PHE A 436 -17.37 -2.19 -17.97
CA PHE A 436 -17.88 -0.82 -18.07
C PHE A 436 -17.39 -0.14 -19.36
N ALA A 437 -16.09 -0.26 -19.69
CA ALA A 437 -15.54 0.28 -20.94
C ALA A 437 -16.15 -0.39 -22.18
N ALA A 438 -16.37 -1.71 -22.16
CA ALA A 438 -17.04 -2.42 -23.26
C ALA A 438 -18.47 -1.89 -23.49
N GLY A 439 -19.18 -1.53 -22.41
CA GLY A 439 -20.47 -0.84 -22.45
C GLY A 439 -20.37 0.57 -23.05
N VAL A 440 -19.42 1.38 -22.57
CA VAL A 440 -19.14 2.75 -23.07
C VAL A 440 -18.90 2.76 -24.58
N LEU A 441 -18.17 1.74 -25.07
CA LEU A 441 -17.83 1.56 -26.47
C LEU A 441 -18.97 0.98 -27.32
N ARG A 442 -20.15 0.74 -26.72
CA ARG A 442 -21.35 0.20 -27.36
C ARG A 442 -21.15 -1.13 -28.08
N THR A 443 -20.26 -1.98 -27.55
CA THR A 443 -20.07 -3.36 -28.01
C THR A 443 -21.42 -4.07 -28.11
N SER A 444 -21.57 -5.05 -29.01
CA SER A 444 -22.81 -5.83 -29.14
C SER A 444 -23.10 -6.57 -27.84
N ALA A 445 -24.26 -6.28 -27.22
CA ALA A 445 -24.69 -6.91 -25.96
C ALA A 445 -24.80 -8.44 -26.12
N TRP A 446 -25.26 -8.91 -27.28
CA TRP A 446 -25.36 -10.33 -27.59
C TRP A 446 -23.99 -11.03 -27.63
N ARG A 447 -23.03 -10.45 -28.36
CA ARG A 447 -21.66 -11.00 -28.42
C ARG A 447 -20.97 -10.95 -27.06
N PHE A 448 -21.14 -9.84 -26.34
CA PHE A 448 -20.60 -9.68 -24.98
C PHE A 448 -21.18 -10.76 -24.05
N GLY A 449 -22.50 -10.94 -24.03
CA GLY A 449 -23.19 -11.93 -23.22
C GLY A 449 -22.75 -13.37 -23.51
N ILE A 450 -22.57 -13.77 -24.77
CA ILE A 450 -22.13 -15.13 -25.12
C ILE A 450 -20.71 -15.42 -24.61
N TYR A 451 -19.72 -14.58 -24.96
CA TYR A 451 -18.34 -14.81 -24.54
C TYR A 451 -18.20 -14.80 -23.03
N PHE A 452 -18.97 -13.93 -22.38
CA PHE A 452 -18.99 -13.84 -20.95
C PHE A 452 -19.67 -15.04 -20.29
N ALA A 453 -20.82 -15.50 -20.79
CA ALA A 453 -21.49 -16.71 -20.31
C ALA A 453 -20.55 -17.92 -20.39
N LEU A 454 -19.78 -18.06 -21.48
CA LEU A 454 -18.76 -19.11 -21.62
C LEU A 454 -17.64 -18.95 -20.57
N ALA A 455 -17.16 -17.73 -20.32
CA ALA A 455 -16.12 -17.48 -19.33
C ALA A 455 -16.62 -17.76 -17.89
N VAL A 456 -17.86 -17.41 -17.56
CA VAL A 456 -18.51 -17.72 -16.28
C VAL A 456 -18.69 -19.23 -16.12
N ALA A 457 -19.19 -19.92 -17.17
CA ALA A 457 -19.41 -21.35 -17.17
C ALA A 457 -18.12 -22.18 -17.00
N VAL A 458 -16.94 -21.61 -17.26
CA VAL A 458 -15.65 -22.26 -16.98
C VAL A 458 -15.08 -21.86 -15.63
N TRP A 459 -15.03 -20.55 -15.34
CA TRP A 459 -14.36 -20.03 -14.15
C TRP A 459 -15.11 -20.34 -12.86
N THR A 460 -16.43 -20.17 -12.86
CA THR A 460 -17.24 -20.30 -11.64
C THR A 460 -17.24 -21.74 -11.11
N PRO A 461 -17.49 -22.79 -11.93
CA PRO A 461 -17.37 -24.17 -11.44
C PRO A 461 -15.96 -24.53 -10.99
N LEU A 462 -14.93 -23.99 -11.66
CA LEU A 462 -13.53 -24.22 -11.27
C LEU A 462 -13.24 -23.63 -9.88
N LEU A 463 -13.62 -22.37 -9.64
CA LEU A 463 -13.37 -21.70 -8.36
C LEU A 463 -14.17 -22.35 -7.22
N VAL A 464 -15.46 -22.63 -7.45
CA VAL A 464 -16.32 -23.35 -6.48
C VAL A 464 -15.77 -24.75 -6.22
N GLY A 465 -15.32 -25.47 -7.25
CA GLY A 465 -14.74 -26.81 -7.13
C GLY A 465 -13.41 -26.83 -6.38
N ILE A 466 -12.50 -25.90 -6.67
CA ILE A 466 -11.24 -25.73 -5.92
C ILE A 466 -11.55 -25.47 -4.44
N SER A 467 -12.50 -24.57 -4.16
CA SER A 467 -12.91 -24.28 -2.78
C SER A 467 -13.58 -25.47 -2.10
N ALA A 468 -14.40 -26.25 -2.81
CA ALA A 468 -15.03 -27.46 -2.26
C ALA A 468 -14.03 -28.55 -1.89
N VAL A 469 -12.92 -28.66 -2.63
CA VAL A 469 -11.88 -29.68 -2.37
C VAL A 469 -10.83 -29.21 -1.37
N ILE A 470 -10.42 -27.95 -1.43
CA ILE A 470 -9.27 -27.41 -0.69
C ILE A 470 -9.73 -26.54 0.51
N GLY A 471 -10.94 -26.01 0.49
CA GLY A 471 -11.40 -24.97 1.41
C GLY A 471 -11.32 -25.34 2.89
N GLU A 472 -11.68 -26.56 3.28
CA GLU A 472 -11.54 -27.01 4.68
C GLU A 472 -10.08 -27.06 5.14
N ARG A 473 -9.16 -27.48 4.26
CA ARG A 473 -7.72 -27.45 4.56
C ARG A 473 -7.20 -26.01 4.57
N ALA A 474 -7.73 -25.15 3.70
CA ALA A 474 -7.37 -23.74 3.59
C ALA A 474 -7.76 -22.95 4.84
N LEU A 475 -8.91 -23.23 5.47
CA LEU A 475 -9.34 -22.59 6.72
C LEU A 475 -8.30 -22.75 7.85
N GLY A 476 -7.63 -23.91 7.94
CA GLY A 476 -6.51 -24.11 8.86
C GLY A 476 -5.27 -23.26 8.52
N TYR A 477 -5.02 -22.98 7.24
CA TYR A 477 -3.95 -22.06 6.83
C TYR A 477 -4.31 -20.58 7.03
N PHE A 478 -5.60 -20.22 7.03
CA PHE A 478 -6.04 -18.84 7.27
C PHE A 478 -5.65 -18.36 8.67
N GLU A 479 -5.74 -19.20 9.71
CA GLU A 479 -5.28 -18.84 11.05
C GLU A 479 -3.76 -18.59 11.10
N TRP A 480 -2.99 -19.39 10.38
CA TRP A 480 -1.54 -19.14 10.21
C TRP A 480 -1.28 -17.85 9.43
N LEU A 481 -2.08 -17.56 8.39
CA LEU A 481 -1.92 -16.40 7.54
C LEU A 481 -2.33 -15.09 8.23
N GLU A 482 -3.34 -15.10 9.10
CA GLU A 482 -3.69 -13.95 9.95
C GLU A 482 -2.55 -13.58 10.89
N GLN A 483 -1.91 -14.57 11.52
CA GLN A 483 -0.76 -14.35 12.39
C GLN A 483 0.46 -13.79 11.63
N HIS A 484 0.56 -14.02 10.31
CA HIS A 484 1.70 -13.65 9.48
C HIS A 484 1.35 -12.68 8.33
N LEU A 485 0.20 -12.00 8.40
CA LEU A 485 -0.35 -11.22 7.28
C LEU A 485 0.62 -10.14 6.78
N LEU A 486 1.29 -9.44 7.70
CA LEU A 486 2.28 -8.42 7.34
C LEU A 486 3.47 -9.02 6.56
N ALA A 487 3.96 -10.18 6.97
CA ALA A 487 5.05 -10.87 6.30
C ALA A 487 4.62 -11.33 4.89
N ALA A 488 3.41 -11.88 4.75
CA ALA A 488 2.85 -12.28 3.47
C ALA A 488 2.71 -11.08 2.50
N LEU A 489 2.21 -9.93 2.99
CA LEU A 489 2.09 -8.71 2.20
C LEU A 489 3.46 -8.13 1.80
N LEU A 490 4.45 -8.15 2.69
CA LEU A 490 5.81 -7.72 2.38
C LEU A 490 6.46 -8.61 1.31
N LEU A 491 6.32 -9.94 1.43
CA LEU A 491 6.83 -10.89 0.43
C LEU A 491 6.14 -10.70 -0.93
N LEU A 492 4.83 -10.48 -0.95
CA LEU A 492 4.09 -10.17 -2.17
C LEU A 492 4.59 -8.86 -2.79
N GLY A 493 4.81 -7.82 -1.98
CA GLY A 493 5.37 -6.55 -2.44
C GLY A 493 6.77 -6.69 -3.04
N VAL A 494 7.64 -7.47 -2.40
CA VAL A 494 8.99 -7.80 -2.92
C VAL A 494 8.88 -8.57 -4.23
N TRP A 495 7.98 -9.55 -4.32
CA TRP A 495 7.77 -10.34 -5.53
C TRP A 495 7.26 -9.48 -6.70
N ILE A 496 6.30 -8.58 -6.46
CA ILE A 496 5.82 -7.62 -7.46
C ILE A 496 6.97 -6.71 -7.91
N LEU A 497 7.80 -6.23 -6.97
CA LEU A 497 8.95 -5.39 -7.31
C LEU A 497 9.95 -6.15 -8.19
N ILE A 498 10.24 -7.41 -7.88
CA ILE A 498 11.09 -8.30 -8.69
C ILE A 498 10.49 -8.47 -10.08
N MET A 499 9.18 -8.76 -10.17
CA MET A 499 8.49 -8.89 -11.46
C MET A 499 8.64 -7.64 -12.31
N VAL A 500 8.32 -6.46 -11.76
CA VAL A 500 8.31 -5.21 -12.51
C VAL A 500 9.73 -4.73 -12.84
N ARG A 501 10.68 -4.86 -11.91
CA ARG A 501 12.04 -4.31 -12.07
C ARG A 501 12.99 -5.25 -12.80
N LEU A 502 12.82 -6.56 -12.67
CA LEU A 502 13.75 -7.55 -13.22
C LEU A 502 13.13 -8.37 -14.35
N ILE A 503 11.91 -8.88 -14.20
CA ILE A 503 11.33 -9.80 -15.19
C ILE A 503 10.75 -9.06 -16.39
N VAL A 504 9.84 -8.11 -16.18
CA VAL A 504 9.17 -7.37 -17.26
C VAL A 504 10.17 -6.75 -18.27
N PRO A 505 11.28 -6.13 -17.86
CA PRO A 505 12.24 -5.57 -18.82
C PRO A 505 12.94 -6.63 -19.69
N THR A 506 13.03 -7.90 -19.25
CA THR A 506 13.68 -8.97 -20.05
C THR A 506 12.95 -9.30 -21.35
N PHE A 507 11.64 -9.03 -21.43
CA PHE A 507 10.85 -9.28 -22.63
C PHE A 507 11.17 -8.34 -23.79
N THR A 508 11.93 -7.26 -23.57
CA THR A 508 12.31 -6.31 -24.63
C THR A 508 13.82 -6.25 -24.78
N TRP A 509 14.33 -6.04 -26.00
CA TRP A 509 15.77 -5.84 -26.22
C TRP A 509 16.29 -4.63 -25.42
N ARG A 510 15.56 -3.51 -25.45
CA ARG A 510 15.91 -2.28 -24.71
C ARG A 510 15.96 -2.53 -23.20
N GLY A 511 14.98 -3.23 -22.65
CA GLY A 511 14.95 -3.57 -21.23
C GLY A 511 16.10 -4.49 -20.83
N ARG A 512 16.43 -5.52 -21.64
CA ARG A 512 17.61 -6.37 -21.44
C ARG A 512 18.92 -5.56 -21.41
N ARG A 513 19.11 -4.62 -22.34
CA ARG A 513 20.31 -3.75 -22.36
C ARG A 513 20.37 -2.83 -21.14
N ARG A 514 19.23 -2.28 -20.70
CA ARG A 514 19.17 -1.46 -19.47
C ARG A 514 19.43 -2.27 -18.19
N LEU A 515 18.96 -3.50 -18.12
CA LEU A 515 19.29 -4.42 -17.03
C LEU A 515 20.79 -4.72 -17.01
N LEU A 516 21.40 -4.99 -18.19
CA LEU A 516 22.85 -5.15 -18.30
C LEU A 516 23.61 -3.90 -17.84
N GLY A 517 23.16 -2.70 -18.22
CA GLY A 517 23.76 -1.45 -17.75
C GLY A 517 23.66 -1.31 -16.22
N THR A 518 22.52 -1.66 -15.63
CA THR A 518 22.34 -1.66 -14.17
C THR A 518 23.23 -2.69 -13.49
N TRP A 519 23.29 -3.91 -14.00
CA TRP A 519 24.20 -4.95 -13.53
C TRP A 519 25.65 -4.47 -13.56
N ARG A 520 26.10 -3.88 -14.68
CA ARG A 520 27.46 -3.36 -14.82
C ARG A 520 27.78 -2.27 -13.80
N ARG A 521 26.84 -1.35 -13.52
CA ARG A 521 27.02 -0.35 -12.47
C ARG A 521 27.21 -0.97 -11.09
N TRP A 522 26.56 -2.10 -10.81
CA TRP A 522 26.73 -2.80 -9.54
C TRP A 522 28.02 -3.63 -9.50
N THR A 523 28.41 -4.28 -10.58
CA THR A 523 29.61 -5.14 -10.59
C THR A 523 30.92 -4.40 -10.80
N ARG A 524 30.89 -3.25 -11.48
CA ARG A 524 32.08 -2.45 -11.76
C ARG A 524 32.12 -1.24 -10.85
N TRP A 525 33.07 -1.27 -9.92
CA TRP A 525 33.17 -0.27 -8.86
C TRP A 525 33.45 1.15 -9.37
N GLU A 526 33.99 1.30 -10.58
CA GLU A 526 34.17 2.60 -11.25
C GLU A 526 32.86 3.42 -11.38
N PHE A 527 31.69 2.75 -11.41
CA PHE A 527 30.38 3.42 -11.49
C PHE A 527 29.68 3.54 -10.13
N TRP A 528 30.33 3.10 -9.05
CA TRP A 528 29.70 3.13 -7.73
C TRP A 528 29.46 4.56 -7.27
N PRO A 529 28.32 4.81 -6.62
CA PRO A 529 28.05 6.12 -6.06
C PRO A 529 29.03 6.43 -4.92
N ALA A 530 29.32 7.71 -4.72
CA ALA A 530 30.28 8.17 -3.71
C ALA A 530 30.00 7.63 -2.30
N TRP A 531 28.72 7.50 -1.91
CA TRP A 531 28.31 6.99 -0.59
C TRP A 531 28.69 5.52 -0.36
N LEU A 532 28.91 4.74 -1.42
CA LEU A 532 29.35 3.36 -1.33
C LEU A 532 30.87 3.24 -1.39
N PHE A 533 31.54 4.07 -2.19
CA PHE A 533 32.99 4.00 -2.41
C PHE A 533 33.85 4.68 -1.32
N TYR A 534 33.47 5.88 -0.86
CA TYR A 534 34.29 6.70 0.04
C TYR A 534 34.23 6.40 1.55
N PRO A 535 33.28 5.63 2.14
CA PRO A 535 33.26 5.41 3.59
C PRO A 535 34.61 4.92 4.19
N PRO A 536 35.34 3.95 3.58
CA PRO A 536 36.64 3.55 4.09
C PRO A 536 37.69 4.68 4.04
N VAL A 537 37.65 5.53 3.02
CA VAL A 537 38.54 6.68 2.87
C VAL A 537 38.26 7.73 3.95
N VAL A 538 36.99 8.03 4.22
CA VAL A 538 36.59 8.98 5.26
C VAL A 538 37.02 8.49 6.64
N LEU A 539 36.81 7.21 6.96
CA LEU A 539 37.25 6.61 8.23
C LEU A 539 38.78 6.67 8.38
N TYR A 540 39.52 6.42 7.30
CA TYR A 540 40.97 6.51 7.30
C TYR A 540 41.47 7.95 7.49
N VAL A 541 40.84 8.94 6.84
CA VAL A 541 41.15 10.36 7.05
C VAL A 541 40.86 10.80 8.50
N ALA A 542 39.75 10.35 9.08
CA ALA A 542 39.42 10.60 10.48
C ALA A 542 40.48 10.00 11.42
N TRP A 543 40.92 8.76 11.14
CA TRP A 543 42.01 8.11 11.86
C TRP A 543 43.34 8.87 11.75
N LEU A 544 43.69 9.37 10.57
CA LEU A 544 44.86 10.25 10.39
C LEU A 544 44.71 11.53 11.23
N GLY A 545 43.54 12.14 11.25
CA GLY A 545 43.20 13.28 12.11
C GLY A 545 43.51 13.02 13.59
N LEU A 546 43.11 11.86 14.10
CA LEU A 546 43.40 11.41 15.47
C LEU A 546 44.90 11.14 15.68
N ARG A 547 45.53 10.40 14.76
CA ARG A 547 46.96 10.04 14.80
C ARG A 547 47.87 11.27 14.84
N PHE A 548 47.54 12.31 14.07
CA PHE A 548 48.29 13.57 14.03
C PHE A 548 47.80 14.61 15.04
N ARG A 549 46.80 14.26 15.87
CA ARG A 549 46.14 15.14 16.86
C ARG A 549 45.65 16.47 16.27
N SER A 550 45.22 16.45 15.02
CA SER A 550 44.76 17.62 14.29
C SER A 550 43.88 17.17 13.12
N PRO A 551 42.54 17.19 13.28
CA PRO A 551 41.59 16.66 12.29
C PRO A 551 41.71 17.30 10.89
N LEU A 552 42.11 18.58 10.83
CA LEU A 552 42.19 19.37 9.59
C LEU A 552 43.63 19.62 9.13
N LEU A 553 44.61 18.85 9.61
CA LEU A 553 46.03 19.10 9.31
C LEU A 553 46.35 19.13 7.80
N PHE A 554 45.63 18.35 7.01
CA PHE A 554 45.78 18.33 5.55
C PHE A 554 45.48 19.70 4.89
N THR A 555 44.75 20.61 5.56
CA THR A 555 44.49 21.97 5.05
C THR A 555 45.71 22.90 5.13
N ALA A 556 46.82 22.44 5.71
CA ALA A 556 48.13 23.10 5.67
C ALA A 556 49.10 22.48 4.65
N ALA A 557 48.63 21.56 3.80
CA ALA A 557 49.49 20.87 2.83
C ALA A 557 50.03 21.82 1.74
N ASN A 558 49.24 22.81 1.32
CA ASN A 558 49.61 23.84 0.34
C ASN A 558 49.34 25.24 0.93
N PRO A 559 50.29 25.84 1.66
CA PRO A 559 50.11 27.18 2.23
C PRO A 559 49.74 28.28 1.21
N ALA A 560 50.11 28.11 -0.06
CA ALA A 560 49.84 29.07 -1.13
C ALA A 560 48.41 29.01 -1.70
N ILE A 561 47.64 27.99 -1.32
CA ILE A 561 46.26 27.81 -1.77
C ILE A 561 45.36 27.92 -0.54
N GLU A 562 44.31 28.74 -0.61
CA GLU A 562 43.35 28.88 0.48
C GLU A 562 42.78 27.51 0.88
N ALA A 563 42.82 27.21 2.19
CA ALA A 563 42.46 25.92 2.76
C ALA A 563 43.12 24.70 2.06
N SER A 564 44.30 24.90 1.44
CA SER A 564 44.98 23.93 0.56
C SER A 564 44.15 23.40 -0.61
N GLY A 565 43.10 24.10 -1.06
CA GLY A 565 42.17 23.61 -2.08
C GLY A 565 41.22 22.54 -1.55
N PHE A 566 40.73 22.73 -0.32
CA PHE A 566 39.72 21.86 0.27
C PHE A 566 38.33 22.16 -0.31
N ILE A 567 37.93 23.43 -0.36
CA ILE A 567 36.62 23.88 -0.81
C ILE A 567 36.75 25.30 -1.38
N SER A 568 36.05 25.56 -2.49
CA SER A 568 35.87 26.90 -3.10
C SER A 568 37.16 27.63 -3.48
N GLU A 569 38.23 26.93 -3.85
CA GLU A 569 39.44 27.60 -4.33
C GLU A 569 39.20 28.42 -5.62
N SER A 570 39.81 29.61 -5.68
CA SER A 570 39.84 30.44 -6.89
C SER A 570 40.81 29.85 -7.91
N LYS A 571 40.28 29.41 -9.07
CA LYS A 571 41.10 28.88 -10.17
C LYS A 571 42.03 29.94 -10.72
N HIS A 572 41.56 31.19 -10.85
CA HIS A 572 42.36 32.32 -11.29
C HIS A 572 43.54 32.58 -10.35
N ALA A 573 43.31 32.59 -9.03
CA ALA A 573 44.39 32.79 -8.06
C ALA A 573 45.47 31.70 -8.15
N ILE A 574 45.06 30.43 -8.28
CA ILE A 574 45.98 29.30 -8.42
C ILE A 574 46.78 29.40 -9.72
N LEU A 575 46.13 29.69 -10.86
CA LEU A 575 46.81 29.77 -12.14
C LEU A 575 47.79 30.96 -12.22
N ARG A 576 47.51 32.07 -11.53
CA ARG A 576 48.48 33.17 -11.36
C ARG A 576 49.71 32.75 -10.56
N GLY A 577 49.58 31.82 -9.62
CA GLY A 577 50.73 31.21 -8.93
C GLY A 577 51.68 30.45 -9.86
N LEU A 578 51.27 30.14 -11.09
CA LEU A 578 52.07 29.49 -12.12
C LEU A 578 52.59 30.48 -13.19
N ALA A 579 52.48 31.78 -12.96
CA ALA A 579 52.82 32.83 -13.94
C ALA A 579 54.28 32.79 -14.41
N ASP A 580 55.21 32.25 -13.62
CA ASP A 580 56.63 32.09 -13.97
C ASP A 580 56.87 31.05 -15.09
N SER A 581 55.83 30.35 -15.52
CA SER A 581 55.87 29.38 -16.62
C SER A 581 54.80 29.66 -17.69
N PRO A 582 54.75 30.86 -18.29
CA PRO A 582 53.64 31.29 -19.15
C PRO A 582 53.51 30.45 -20.43
N GLY A 583 54.61 29.83 -20.89
CA GLY A 583 54.62 28.90 -22.00
C GLY A 583 53.80 27.62 -21.75
N TYR A 584 53.63 27.21 -20.48
CA TYR A 584 52.98 25.96 -20.08
C TYR A 584 51.62 26.15 -19.43
N VAL A 585 51.14 27.38 -19.24
CA VAL A 585 49.81 27.65 -18.66
C VAL A 585 48.87 28.13 -19.77
N ALA A 586 47.64 27.64 -19.77
CA ALA A 586 46.61 28.15 -20.67
C ALA A 586 46.28 29.61 -20.30
N ARG A 587 46.27 30.49 -21.31
CA ARG A 587 45.98 31.91 -21.09
C ARG A 587 44.59 32.05 -20.51
N HIS A 588 44.42 32.93 -19.53
CA HIS A 588 43.16 33.07 -18.83
C HIS A 588 43.03 34.48 -18.24
N ASP A 589 41.79 34.91 -18.01
CA ASP A 589 41.47 36.15 -17.31
C ASP A 589 40.17 36.02 -16.51
N LEU A 590 40.01 36.86 -15.49
CA LEU A 590 38.85 36.89 -14.61
C LEU A 590 37.87 37.97 -15.05
N VAL A 591 36.61 37.58 -15.22
CA VAL A 591 35.47 38.45 -15.55
C VAL A 591 34.54 38.49 -14.32
N PRO A 592 34.57 39.56 -13.51
CA PRO A 592 33.81 39.64 -12.27
C PRO A 592 32.29 39.62 -12.48
N ALA A 593 31.56 38.98 -11.57
CA ALA A 593 30.10 38.89 -11.63
C ALA A 593 29.41 40.24 -11.44
N GLY A 594 30.06 41.16 -10.71
CA GLY A 594 29.51 42.48 -10.37
C GLY A 594 29.56 43.53 -11.48
N GLU A 595 30.17 43.21 -12.63
CA GLU A 595 30.22 44.09 -13.79
C GLU A 595 28.94 43.96 -14.66
N SER A 596 28.56 45.03 -15.37
CA SER A 596 27.44 44.98 -16.31
C SER A 596 27.74 44.03 -17.49
N PHE A 597 26.69 43.47 -18.10
CA PHE A 597 26.81 42.56 -19.26
C PHE A 597 27.77 43.10 -20.34
N GLU A 598 27.59 44.36 -20.76
CA GLU A 598 28.45 45.02 -21.76
C GLU A 598 29.92 45.11 -21.34
N ARG A 599 30.20 45.37 -20.05
CA ARG A 599 31.58 45.41 -19.54
C ARG A 599 32.22 44.03 -19.50
N ARG A 600 31.44 43.02 -19.12
CA ARG A 600 31.89 41.62 -19.10
C ARG A 600 32.23 41.14 -20.51
N LEU A 601 31.38 41.46 -21.49
CA LEU A 601 31.63 41.15 -22.90
C LEU A 601 32.87 41.89 -23.43
N ALA A 602 32.98 43.20 -23.19
CA ALA A 602 34.15 43.98 -23.60
C ALA A 602 35.47 43.46 -22.99
N ARG A 603 35.44 42.94 -21.75
CA ARG A 603 36.60 42.31 -21.12
C ARG A 603 37.00 41.00 -21.80
N ILE A 604 36.02 40.20 -22.23
CA ILE A 604 36.28 38.97 -23.02
C ILE A 604 36.89 39.32 -24.38
N ASP A 605 36.40 40.36 -25.05
CA ASP A 605 36.96 40.81 -26.32
C ASP A 605 38.38 41.37 -26.15
N ALA A 606 38.61 42.18 -25.11
CA ALA A 606 39.95 42.66 -24.77
C ALA A 606 40.92 41.50 -24.46
N PHE A 607 40.46 40.46 -23.76
CA PHE A 607 41.25 39.25 -23.51
C PHE A 607 41.62 38.53 -24.81
N ARG A 608 40.67 38.39 -25.74
CA ARG A 608 40.87 37.81 -27.08
C ARG A 608 41.90 38.60 -27.88
N GLU A 609 41.73 39.90 -27.98
CA GLU A 609 42.62 40.79 -28.74
C GLU A 609 44.04 40.80 -28.16
N THR A 610 44.16 40.93 -26.83
CA THR A 610 45.47 40.98 -26.14
C THR A 610 46.30 39.72 -26.38
N HIS A 611 45.63 38.57 -26.49
CA HIS A 611 46.30 37.29 -26.64
C HIS A 611 46.25 36.74 -28.08
N GLY A 612 45.61 37.45 -29.01
CA GLY A 612 45.39 36.98 -30.38
C GLY A 612 44.62 35.65 -30.44
N LEU A 613 43.53 35.53 -29.68
CA LEU A 613 42.72 34.31 -29.58
C LEU A 613 41.39 34.47 -30.33
N ASP A 614 41.10 33.48 -31.18
CA ASP A 614 39.78 33.29 -31.77
C ASP A 614 38.93 32.32 -30.93
N TYR A 615 37.63 32.25 -31.23
CA TYR A 615 36.80 31.17 -30.70
C TYR A 615 37.22 29.82 -31.30
N PRO A 616 37.13 28.70 -30.55
CA PRO A 616 36.45 28.58 -29.26
C PRO A 616 37.24 29.08 -28.03
N LEU A 617 36.53 29.50 -26.99
CA LEU A 617 37.04 29.81 -25.66
C LEU A 617 36.39 28.91 -24.60
N VAL A 618 37.05 28.72 -23.46
CA VAL A 618 36.51 27.98 -22.33
C VAL A 618 36.01 28.94 -21.26
N PHE A 619 34.72 28.86 -20.95
CA PHE A 619 34.08 29.63 -19.89
C PHE A 619 33.83 28.71 -18.70
N LYS A 620 34.30 29.09 -17.50
CA LYS A 620 34.09 28.30 -16.29
C LYS A 620 33.97 29.17 -15.03
N PRO A 621 33.21 28.77 -14.00
CA PRO A 621 33.20 29.47 -12.73
C PRO A 621 34.59 29.49 -12.12
N ASP A 622 35.01 30.63 -11.57
CA ASP A 622 36.30 30.75 -10.88
C ASP A 622 36.37 29.79 -9.68
N ALA A 623 35.34 29.80 -8.83
CA ALA A 623 35.16 28.81 -7.76
C ALA A 623 34.08 27.78 -8.14
N GLY A 624 34.47 26.53 -8.42
CA GLY A 624 33.53 25.49 -8.85
C GLY A 624 34.18 24.13 -8.98
N GLN A 625 33.40 23.05 -8.81
CA GLN A 625 33.90 21.66 -8.76
C GLN A 625 33.27 20.78 -9.84
N ARG A 626 33.96 19.69 -10.21
CA ARG A 626 33.45 18.59 -11.08
C ARG A 626 32.94 19.05 -12.45
N GLY A 627 33.53 20.10 -13.01
CA GLY A 627 33.14 20.65 -14.32
C GLY A 627 31.76 21.32 -14.35
N SER A 628 31.17 21.64 -13.20
CA SER A 628 29.92 22.41 -13.14
C SER A 628 30.12 23.79 -13.74
N GLY A 629 29.22 24.22 -14.64
CA GLY A 629 29.33 25.50 -15.35
C GLY A 629 30.48 25.59 -16.36
N VAL A 630 31.17 24.51 -16.72
CA VAL A 630 32.20 24.60 -17.77
C VAL A 630 31.53 24.51 -19.14
N ALA A 631 31.78 25.48 -20.02
CA ALA A 631 31.29 25.55 -21.39
C ALA A 631 32.43 25.83 -22.38
N ILE A 632 32.41 25.17 -23.54
CA ILE A 632 33.25 25.50 -24.68
C ILE A 632 32.41 26.39 -25.60
N VAL A 633 32.70 27.68 -25.58
CA VAL A 633 31.99 28.74 -26.29
C VAL A 633 32.62 28.88 -27.67
N ARG A 634 31.86 28.59 -28.74
CA ARG A 634 32.39 28.51 -30.12
C ARG A 634 32.18 29.77 -30.95
N ASP A 635 31.36 30.69 -30.47
CA ASP A 635 31.02 31.93 -31.14
C ASP A 635 30.57 32.97 -30.12
N GLU A 636 30.42 34.21 -30.58
CA GLU A 636 30.02 35.35 -29.76
C GLU A 636 28.56 35.24 -29.29
N GLU A 637 27.70 34.56 -30.04
CA GLU A 637 26.30 34.34 -29.67
C GLU A 637 26.20 33.43 -28.44
N GLN A 638 26.95 32.33 -28.43
CA GLN A 638 27.09 31.44 -27.27
C GLN A 638 27.73 32.16 -26.08
N ALA A 639 28.68 33.07 -26.32
CA ALA A 639 29.30 33.86 -25.26
C ALA A 639 28.27 34.74 -24.55
N ARG A 640 27.44 35.45 -25.33
CA ARG A 640 26.34 36.28 -24.83
C ARG A 640 25.31 35.45 -24.06
N ALA A 641 24.85 34.34 -24.64
CA ALA A 641 23.87 33.45 -24.02
C ALA A 641 24.37 32.87 -22.68
N TYR A 642 25.65 32.51 -22.60
CA TYR A 642 26.24 32.03 -21.36
C TYR A 642 26.33 33.13 -20.29
N LEU A 643 26.69 34.36 -20.68
CA LEU A 643 26.81 35.50 -19.77
C LEU A 643 25.48 35.91 -19.14
N ASP A 644 24.38 35.80 -19.88
CA ASP A 644 23.02 36.09 -19.40
C ASP A 644 22.65 35.21 -18.20
N ASP A 645 23.07 33.94 -18.21
CA ASP A 645 22.81 32.98 -17.14
C ASP A 645 23.90 33.00 -16.04
N ALA A 646 25.08 33.58 -16.29
CA ALA A 646 26.24 33.51 -15.40
C ALA A 646 26.25 34.63 -14.34
N SER A 647 25.72 34.34 -13.16
CA SER A 647 25.67 35.24 -11.98
C SER A 647 26.86 35.13 -11.02
N PHE A 648 28.01 34.65 -11.49
CA PHE A 648 29.22 34.38 -10.70
C PHE A 648 30.49 34.85 -11.42
N ASP A 649 31.60 34.90 -10.69
CA ASP A 649 32.90 35.26 -11.25
C ASP A 649 33.32 34.22 -12.30
N LEU A 650 33.50 34.69 -13.51
CA LEU A 650 33.73 33.88 -14.69
C LEU A 650 35.23 33.89 -15.01
N LEU A 651 35.82 32.72 -15.13
CA LEU A 651 37.14 32.53 -15.69
C LEU A 651 37.00 32.25 -17.19
N VAL A 652 37.48 33.17 -18.02
CA VAL A 652 37.65 32.95 -19.46
C VAL A 652 39.05 32.38 -19.68
N GLN A 653 39.15 31.32 -20.48
CA GLN A 653 40.40 30.60 -20.71
C GLN A 653 40.53 30.21 -22.19
N GLU A 654 41.76 30.23 -22.69
CA GLU A 654 42.15 29.69 -24.00
C GLU A 654 41.67 28.24 -24.16
N TYR A 655 41.06 27.93 -25.30
CA TYR A 655 40.78 26.55 -25.66
C TYR A 655 42.05 25.86 -26.15
N VAL A 656 42.47 24.83 -25.42
CA VAL A 656 43.63 24.00 -25.82
C VAL A 656 43.12 22.70 -26.46
N PRO A 657 43.46 22.42 -27.74
CA PRO A 657 43.12 21.17 -28.40
C PRO A 657 43.98 19.99 -27.90
N GLY A 658 43.62 18.78 -28.31
CA GLY A 658 44.38 17.57 -28.04
C GLY A 658 43.89 16.72 -26.86
N ASP A 659 44.71 15.73 -26.49
CA ASP A 659 44.46 14.78 -25.41
C ASP A 659 44.61 15.45 -24.03
N GLU A 660 43.73 15.09 -23.09
CA GLU A 660 43.74 15.61 -21.73
C GLU A 660 44.32 14.60 -20.73
N PHE A 661 45.23 15.07 -19.86
CA PHE A 661 45.90 14.27 -18.85
C PHE A 661 45.79 14.88 -17.46
N GLY A 662 45.67 14.04 -16.43
CA GLY A 662 45.74 14.44 -15.02
C GLY A 662 47.01 13.93 -14.36
N LEU A 663 47.91 14.82 -13.92
CA LEU A 663 49.16 14.46 -13.25
C LEU A 663 49.10 14.83 -11.77
N PHE A 664 49.25 13.83 -10.91
CA PHE A 664 49.30 14.05 -9.47
C PHE A 664 50.75 14.23 -9.01
N TYR A 665 51.09 15.43 -8.57
CA TYR A 665 52.43 15.82 -8.16
C TYR A 665 52.53 15.93 -6.63
N VAL A 666 53.67 15.52 -6.09
CA VAL A 666 54.00 15.63 -4.66
C VAL A 666 55.47 15.99 -4.47
N ARG A 667 55.74 16.98 -3.61
CA ARG A 667 57.07 17.35 -3.09
C ARG A 667 56.93 17.62 -1.59
N ARG A 668 57.74 17.00 -0.73
CA ARG A 668 57.69 17.38 0.69
C ARG A 668 58.44 18.69 0.93
N PRO A 669 58.03 19.49 1.93
CA PRO A 669 58.77 20.68 2.32
C PRO A 669 60.23 20.32 2.66
N GLY A 670 61.18 21.01 2.03
CA GLY A 670 62.62 20.75 2.17
C GLY A 670 63.20 19.65 1.27
N GLU A 671 62.39 18.90 0.52
CA GLU A 671 62.91 17.98 -0.52
C GLU A 671 63.33 18.80 -1.76
N PRO A 672 64.53 18.55 -2.34
CA PRO A 672 65.04 19.34 -3.46
C PRO A 672 64.33 19.06 -4.79
N ARG A 673 63.60 17.93 -4.89
CA ARG A 673 62.86 17.52 -6.08
C ARG A 673 61.57 16.81 -5.68
N GLY A 674 60.49 17.12 -6.38
CA GLY A 674 59.21 16.41 -6.31
C GLY A 674 59.12 15.21 -7.26
N ARG A 675 57.95 14.58 -7.27
CA ARG A 675 57.64 13.43 -8.13
C ARG A 675 56.18 13.40 -8.55
N ILE A 676 55.93 12.82 -9.72
CA ILE A 676 54.58 12.48 -10.18
C ILE A 676 54.24 11.08 -9.68
N ILE A 677 53.16 10.96 -8.90
CA ILE A 677 52.71 9.68 -8.30
C ILE A 677 51.55 9.03 -9.07
N SER A 678 50.96 9.74 -10.03
CA SER A 678 49.82 9.27 -10.83
C SER A 678 49.72 10.08 -12.12
N ILE A 679 49.54 9.41 -13.26
CA ILE A 679 49.13 10.04 -14.51
C ILE A 679 47.84 9.38 -14.98
N THR A 680 46.84 10.18 -15.31
CA THR A 680 45.54 9.73 -15.82
C THR A 680 45.37 10.21 -17.25
N GLU A 681 45.17 9.31 -18.21
CA GLU A 681 44.71 9.70 -19.55
C GLU A 681 43.18 9.84 -19.52
N LYS A 682 42.65 10.98 -19.99
CA LYS A 682 41.20 11.23 -20.02
C LYS A 682 40.69 11.09 -21.45
N LYS A 683 39.99 10.00 -21.73
CA LYS A 683 39.43 9.70 -23.06
C LYS A 683 37.94 10.03 -23.10
N LEU A 684 37.53 10.76 -24.13
CA LEU A 684 36.13 11.06 -24.36
C LEU A 684 35.46 9.86 -25.04
N PRO A 685 34.36 9.31 -24.48
CA PRO A 685 33.65 8.18 -25.09
C PRO A 685 33.13 8.54 -26.49
N ILE A 686 33.36 7.63 -27.44
CA ILE A 686 32.92 7.75 -28.83
C ILE A 686 32.10 6.50 -29.18
N VAL A 687 31.03 6.69 -29.94
CA VAL A 687 30.33 5.61 -30.64
C VAL A 687 30.56 5.76 -32.14
N VAL A 688 30.67 4.64 -32.84
CA VAL A 688 30.89 4.63 -34.30
C VAL A 688 29.56 4.32 -34.98
N GLY A 689 29.20 5.12 -35.97
CA GLY A 689 28.02 4.92 -36.80
C GLY A 689 28.14 3.66 -37.65
N ASP A 690 27.04 2.91 -37.72
CA ASP A 690 26.88 1.76 -38.61
C ASP A 690 25.99 2.10 -39.83
N GLY A 691 25.61 3.38 -40.00
CA GLY A 691 24.76 3.87 -41.08
C GLY A 691 23.25 3.61 -40.92
N PHE A 692 22.83 2.83 -39.92
CA PHE A 692 21.42 2.40 -39.77
C PHE A 692 20.87 2.53 -38.34
N SER A 693 21.71 2.43 -37.33
CA SER A 693 21.33 2.50 -35.92
C SER A 693 21.36 3.94 -35.41
N THR A 694 20.31 4.33 -34.68
CA THR A 694 20.31 5.61 -33.98
C THR A 694 21.38 5.64 -32.88
N LEU A 695 21.82 6.84 -32.50
CA LEU A 695 22.74 7.04 -31.36
C LEU A 695 22.24 6.35 -30.09
N ARG A 696 20.93 6.38 -29.82
CA ARG A 696 20.31 5.63 -28.71
C ARG A 696 20.64 4.14 -28.78
N ARG A 697 20.51 3.53 -29.95
CA ARG A 697 20.76 2.10 -30.15
C ARG A 697 22.24 1.77 -30.06
N LEU A 698 23.11 2.62 -30.62
CA LEU A 698 24.57 2.47 -30.53
C LEU A 698 25.05 2.56 -29.07
N ILE A 699 24.59 3.55 -28.30
CA ILE A 699 24.90 3.70 -26.87
C ILE A 699 24.43 2.51 -26.03
N LEU A 700 23.22 1.98 -26.29
CA LEU A 700 22.73 0.79 -25.58
C LEU A 700 23.51 -0.47 -25.96
N SER A 701 24.06 -0.53 -27.17
CA SER A 701 24.82 -1.67 -27.67
C SER A 701 26.26 -1.67 -27.18
N ASP A 702 26.83 -0.48 -26.95
CA ASP A 702 28.18 -0.32 -26.42
C ASP A 702 28.30 -0.95 -25.00
N PRO A 703 29.35 -1.76 -24.75
CA PRO A 703 29.50 -2.50 -23.51
C PRO A 703 29.80 -1.63 -22.28
N ARG A 704 30.30 -0.41 -22.46
CA ARG A 704 30.59 0.54 -21.36
C ARG A 704 29.52 1.62 -21.29
N ALA A 705 29.17 2.25 -22.41
CA ALA A 705 28.26 3.39 -22.46
C ALA A 705 26.86 3.02 -21.95
N VAL A 706 26.44 1.76 -22.11
CA VAL A 706 25.17 1.25 -21.57
C VAL A 706 25.04 1.43 -20.04
N ALA A 707 26.15 1.45 -19.30
CA ALA A 707 26.13 1.59 -17.84
C ALA A 707 25.62 2.97 -17.39
N ILE A 708 25.86 4.01 -18.19
CA ILE A 708 25.43 5.39 -17.92
C ILE A 708 24.61 5.99 -19.08
N ALA A 709 23.94 5.14 -19.85
CA ALA A 709 23.18 5.52 -21.05
C ALA A 709 22.16 6.65 -20.79
N ASP A 710 21.46 6.61 -19.66
CA ASP A 710 20.47 7.66 -19.33
C ASP A 710 21.13 9.03 -19.12
N HIS A 711 22.41 9.11 -18.75
CA HIS A 711 23.16 10.37 -18.71
C HIS A 711 23.43 10.88 -20.12
N TYR A 712 23.94 10.04 -21.02
CA TYR A 712 24.16 10.41 -22.42
C TYR A 712 22.86 10.81 -23.13
N PHE A 713 21.73 10.14 -22.85
CA PHE A 713 20.43 10.51 -23.43
C PHE A 713 19.94 11.88 -22.98
N ARG A 714 20.30 12.32 -21.78
CA ARG A 714 19.99 13.68 -21.32
C ARG A 714 20.87 14.71 -22.02
N LEU A 715 22.17 14.42 -22.18
CA LEU A 715 23.11 15.31 -22.87
C LEU A 715 22.78 15.48 -24.35
N LEU A 716 22.45 14.38 -25.03
CA LEU A 716 22.13 14.40 -26.46
C LEU A 716 20.76 15.00 -26.76
N GLY A 717 19.85 15.10 -25.78
CA GLY A 717 18.50 15.61 -26.02
C GLY A 717 17.79 14.85 -27.14
N ASP A 718 17.37 15.55 -28.18
CA ASP A 718 16.71 14.97 -29.35
C ASP A 718 17.68 14.31 -30.34
N ARG A 719 18.95 14.73 -30.36
CA ARG A 719 20.01 14.13 -31.21
C ARG A 719 20.23 12.65 -30.96
N ARG A 720 19.77 12.12 -29.81
CA ARG A 720 19.84 10.67 -29.53
C ARG A 720 19.11 9.80 -30.57
N GLU A 721 18.20 10.38 -31.35
CA GLU A 721 17.52 9.68 -32.45
C GLU A 721 18.22 9.85 -33.81
N ASP A 722 19.29 10.64 -33.88
CA ASP A 722 20.12 10.78 -35.09
C ASP A 722 20.75 9.43 -35.45
N THR A 723 20.91 9.19 -36.75
CA THR A 723 21.56 7.99 -37.30
C THR A 723 22.88 8.43 -37.95
N PRO A 724 24.03 8.22 -37.28
CA PRO A 724 25.32 8.61 -37.83
C PRO A 724 25.68 7.77 -39.05
N ALA A 725 26.41 8.35 -40.00
CA ALA A 725 26.89 7.66 -41.19
C ALA A 725 27.85 6.52 -40.83
N GLU A 726 28.00 5.55 -41.73
CA GLU A 726 28.93 4.44 -41.51
C GLU A 726 30.37 4.96 -41.31
N GLY A 727 31.00 4.53 -40.20
CA GLY A 727 32.35 4.97 -39.83
C GLY A 727 32.42 6.35 -39.17
N GLU A 728 31.32 7.11 -39.10
CA GLU A 728 31.26 8.39 -38.41
C GLU A 728 31.53 8.21 -36.91
N ARG A 729 32.47 8.98 -36.37
CA ARG A 729 32.87 8.92 -34.95
C ARG A 729 32.15 10.01 -34.17
N VAL A 730 31.13 9.63 -33.41
CA VAL A 730 30.34 10.57 -32.61
C VAL A 730 30.80 10.57 -31.16
N GLN A 731 31.32 11.70 -30.71
CA GLN A 731 31.71 11.93 -29.32
C GLN A 731 30.47 12.16 -28.44
N LEU A 732 30.35 11.43 -27.32
CA LEU A 732 29.16 11.48 -26.47
C LEU A 732 29.18 12.63 -25.44
N VAL A 733 30.35 13.17 -25.13
CA VAL A 733 30.57 14.20 -24.09
C VAL A 733 31.68 15.15 -24.49
N GLU A 734 31.61 16.42 -24.11
CA GLU A 734 32.61 17.43 -24.50
C GLU A 734 33.71 17.66 -23.46
N LEU A 735 33.52 17.19 -22.22
CA LEU A 735 34.41 17.46 -21.10
C LEU A 735 35.06 16.18 -20.54
N GLY A 736 36.34 16.28 -20.17
CA GLY A 736 37.14 15.22 -19.55
C GLY A 736 36.78 14.91 -18.09
N THR A 737 35.51 14.93 -17.71
CA THR A 737 35.09 14.67 -16.31
C THR A 737 34.48 13.28 -16.17
N HIS A 738 35.03 12.46 -15.27
CA HIS A 738 34.59 11.08 -15.06
C HIS A 738 33.10 10.95 -14.72
N CYS A 739 32.58 11.77 -13.81
CA CYS A 739 31.16 11.74 -13.45
C CYS A 739 30.22 12.23 -14.57
N ARG A 740 30.78 12.86 -15.62
CA ARG A 740 30.07 13.24 -16.84
C ARG A 740 30.27 12.23 -17.98
N GLY A 741 30.97 11.12 -17.73
CA GLY A 741 31.11 10.00 -18.66
C GLY A 741 32.45 9.90 -19.38
N ALA A 742 33.44 10.75 -19.08
CA ALA A 742 34.81 10.55 -19.56
C ALA A 742 35.42 9.28 -18.98
N ILE A 743 36.29 8.63 -19.75
CA ILE A 743 36.98 7.39 -19.39
C ILE A 743 38.37 7.78 -18.86
N PHE A 744 38.69 7.34 -17.65
CA PHE A 744 40.01 7.57 -17.04
C PHE A 744 40.83 6.29 -17.16
N LEU A 745 42.01 6.40 -17.74
CA LEU A 745 42.95 5.30 -17.95
C LEU A 745 44.26 5.59 -17.24
N ASP A 746 44.93 4.53 -16.78
CA ASP A 746 46.24 4.62 -16.16
C ASP A 746 47.31 4.95 -17.22
N GLY A 747 47.85 6.15 -17.11
CA GLY A 747 48.86 6.71 -17.99
C GLY A 747 50.29 6.58 -17.46
N ALA A 748 50.57 5.64 -16.54
CA ALA A 748 51.89 5.45 -15.93
C ALA A 748 53.05 5.38 -16.95
N ARG A 749 52.78 4.91 -18.18
CA ARG A 749 53.75 4.87 -19.30
C ARG A 749 54.32 6.25 -19.67
N LEU A 750 53.57 7.33 -19.41
CA LEU A 750 53.96 8.70 -19.72
C LEU A 750 54.79 9.32 -18.59
N ASN A 751 54.98 8.63 -17.46
CA ASN A 751 55.72 9.13 -16.31
C ASN A 751 57.23 9.01 -16.54
N THR A 752 57.77 9.87 -17.40
CA THR A 752 59.21 9.91 -17.69
C THR A 752 59.95 10.82 -16.70
N PRO A 753 61.27 10.66 -16.56
CA PRO A 753 62.10 11.60 -15.80
C PRO A 753 62.00 13.04 -16.34
N ALA A 754 61.93 13.23 -17.66
CA ALA A 754 61.88 14.54 -18.29
C ALA A 754 60.57 15.29 -17.98
N LEU A 755 59.44 14.60 -18.05
CA LEU A 755 58.15 15.16 -17.68
C LEU A 755 58.09 15.47 -16.17
N THR A 756 58.62 14.57 -15.33
CA THR A 756 58.70 14.80 -13.88
C THR A 756 59.52 16.05 -13.57
N GLU A 757 60.71 16.20 -14.19
CA GLU A 757 61.57 17.37 -14.00
C GLU A 757 60.91 18.66 -14.51
N ARG A 758 60.16 18.61 -15.61
CA ARG A 758 59.40 19.77 -16.10
C ARG A 758 58.33 20.20 -15.11
N ILE A 759 57.49 19.28 -14.65
CA ILE A 759 56.43 19.57 -13.69
C ILE A 759 57.02 20.04 -12.35
N ASP A 760 58.13 19.45 -11.90
CA ASP A 760 58.82 19.87 -10.69
C ASP A 760 59.34 21.32 -10.78
N ARG A 761 59.92 21.71 -11.92
CA ARG A 761 60.34 23.10 -12.18
C ARG A 761 59.17 24.07 -12.18
N ILE A 762 58.07 23.71 -12.83
CA ILE A 762 56.84 24.54 -12.82
C ILE A 762 56.31 24.67 -11.38
N SER A 763 56.28 23.56 -10.64
CA SER A 763 55.83 23.53 -9.24
C SER A 763 56.76 24.29 -8.29
N ALA A 764 58.05 24.41 -8.61
CA ALA A 764 59.01 25.20 -7.84
C ALA A 764 58.78 26.71 -7.97
N GLY A 765 58.21 27.17 -9.09
CA GLY A 765 57.83 28.58 -9.28
C GLY A 765 56.60 28.99 -8.45
N PHE A 766 55.82 28.05 -7.94
CA PHE A 766 54.69 28.33 -7.06
C PHE A 766 55.08 28.10 -5.60
N ASP A 767 55.67 29.13 -4.98
CA ASP A 767 56.08 29.06 -3.57
C ASP A 767 54.89 28.71 -2.68
N GLY A 768 55.08 27.74 -1.77
CA GLY A 768 54.02 27.19 -0.91
C GLY A 768 53.08 26.17 -1.56
N PHE A 769 53.36 25.66 -2.77
CA PHE A 769 52.68 24.51 -3.37
C PHE A 769 53.50 23.22 -3.29
N TYR A 770 52.88 22.13 -2.84
CA TYR A 770 53.55 20.86 -2.53
C TYR A 770 52.79 19.61 -2.98
N PHE A 771 51.47 19.70 -3.13
CA PHE A 771 50.61 18.52 -3.28
C PHE A 771 49.35 18.86 -4.10
N GLY A 772 49.17 18.22 -5.24
CA GLY A 772 47.97 18.46 -6.05
C GLY A 772 47.97 17.78 -7.41
N ARG A 773 46.90 18.01 -8.16
CA ARG A 773 46.70 17.46 -9.50
C ARG A 773 46.70 18.56 -10.56
N TYR A 774 47.62 18.47 -11.51
CA TYR A 774 47.62 19.22 -12.75
C TYR A 774 46.68 18.57 -13.76
N ASP A 775 45.77 19.33 -14.32
CA ASP A 775 45.01 18.93 -15.51
C ASP A 775 45.61 19.66 -16.71
N VAL A 776 46.11 18.91 -17.69
CA VAL A 776 46.85 19.44 -18.84
C VAL A 776 46.28 18.93 -20.15
N ARG A 777 46.55 19.65 -21.24
CA ARG A 777 46.29 19.21 -22.61
C ARG A 777 47.50 19.32 -23.52
N THR A 778 47.55 18.44 -24.50
CA THR A 778 48.60 18.37 -25.53
C THR A 778 48.07 17.70 -26.79
N GLU A 779 48.50 18.18 -27.95
CA GLU A 779 48.25 17.52 -29.24
C GLU A 779 49.28 16.44 -29.56
N ASP A 780 50.39 16.41 -28.82
CA ASP A 780 51.55 15.55 -29.05
C ASP A 780 51.92 14.81 -27.75
N PRO A 781 51.31 13.63 -27.50
CA PRO A 781 51.59 12.84 -26.31
C PRO A 781 53.06 12.43 -26.15
N GLU A 782 53.82 12.33 -27.25
CA GLU A 782 55.25 11.98 -27.21
C GLU A 782 56.08 13.18 -26.75
N ALA A 783 55.85 14.37 -27.31
CA ALA A 783 56.48 15.60 -26.82
C ALA A 783 56.08 15.89 -25.37
N PHE A 784 54.83 15.61 -24.99
CA PHE A 784 54.38 15.71 -23.61
C PHE A 784 55.15 14.77 -22.67
N ALA A 785 55.38 13.51 -23.08
CA ALA A 785 56.23 12.60 -22.34
C ALA A 785 57.68 13.11 -22.25
N ALA A 786 58.17 13.93 -23.17
CA ALA A 786 59.46 14.62 -23.07
C ALA A 786 59.44 15.89 -22.18
N GLY A 787 58.28 16.26 -21.63
CA GLY A 787 58.13 17.48 -20.83
C GLY A 787 58.01 18.76 -21.67
N GLU A 788 57.50 18.64 -22.90
CA GLU A 788 57.34 19.72 -23.88
C GLU A 788 55.89 19.79 -24.41
N ARG A 789 55.52 20.90 -25.06
CA ARG A 789 54.27 21.07 -25.83
C ARG A 789 52.98 20.63 -25.10
N PHE A 790 52.78 21.11 -23.87
CA PHE A 790 51.53 20.97 -23.15
C PHE A 790 51.13 22.28 -22.48
N LYS A 791 49.83 22.41 -22.19
CA LYS A 791 49.25 23.53 -21.44
C LYS A 791 48.50 23.03 -20.21
N ILE A 792 48.75 23.65 -19.07
CA ILE A 792 48.05 23.46 -17.81
C ILE A 792 46.74 24.23 -17.88
N LEU A 793 45.63 23.51 -17.74
CA LEU A 793 44.28 24.06 -17.71
C LEU A 793 43.83 24.41 -16.30
N GLU A 794 44.24 23.59 -15.33
CA GLU A 794 43.85 23.68 -13.93
C GLU A 794 44.90 23.01 -13.04
N LEU A 795 45.06 23.53 -11.83
CA LEU A 795 45.82 22.91 -10.75
C LEU A 795 44.89 22.79 -9.54
N ASN A 796 44.67 21.57 -9.07
CA ASN A 796 43.78 21.28 -7.97
C ASN A 796 44.58 20.95 -6.69
N GLY A 797 44.10 21.40 -5.54
CA GLY A 797 44.76 21.21 -4.25
C GLY A 797 44.53 19.83 -3.61
N VAL A 798 44.41 19.81 -2.29
CA VAL A 798 44.46 18.62 -1.43
C VAL A 798 43.28 17.66 -1.63
N THR A 799 42.15 18.14 -2.15
CA THR A 799 40.97 17.30 -2.42
C THR A 799 40.96 16.65 -3.79
N SER A 800 41.91 17.01 -4.65
CA SER A 800 42.12 16.28 -5.89
C SER A 800 42.49 14.84 -5.58
N GLU A 801 42.04 13.91 -6.41
CA GLU A 801 42.38 12.48 -6.28
C GLU A 801 43.28 12.02 -7.42
N ALA A 802 44.11 11.02 -7.13
CA ALA A 802 44.86 10.27 -8.13
C ALA A 802 43.89 9.48 -9.00
N THR A 803 43.38 10.12 -10.05
CA THR A 803 42.25 9.65 -10.86
C THR A 803 42.52 8.41 -11.73
N HIS A 804 43.78 7.97 -11.83
CA HIS A 804 44.14 6.71 -12.53
C HIS A 804 43.45 5.50 -11.88
N ILE A 805 43.05 5.61 -10.60
CA ILE A 805 42.36 4.54 -9.89
C ILE A 805 41.12 4.05 -10.63
N TYR A 806 40.43 4.91 -11.38
CA TYR A 806 39.22 4.55 -12.13
C TYR A 806 39.50 3.76 -13.42
N ASP A 807 40.76 3.44 -13.73
CA ASP A 807 41.05 2.52 -14.82
C ASP A 807 40.34 1.18 -14.57
N PRO A 808 39.59 0.63 -15.55
CA PRO A 808 38.86 -0.63 -15.41
C PRO A 808 39.74 -1.83 -15.01
N ARG A 809 41.06 -1.73 -15.19
CA ARG A 809 42.04 -2.76 -14.81
C ARG A 809 42.35 -2.76 -13.31
N HIS A 810 42.07 -1.67 -12.59
CA HIS A 810 42.35 -1.57 -11.15
C HIS A 810 41.24 -2.21 -10.31
N THR A 811 41.67 -2.87 -9.23
CA THR A 811 40.74 -3.41 -8.23
C THR A 811 40.33 -2.33 -7.23
N LEU A 812 39.17 -2.51 -6.60
CA LEU A 812 38.68 -1.61 -5.55
C LEU A 812 39.71 -1.44 -4.41
N PHE A 813 40.37 -2.52 -4.00
CA PHE A 813 41.41 -2.47 -2.97
C PHE A 813 42.65 -1.70 -3.41
N ALA A 814 43.06 -1.81 -4.68
CA ALA A 814 44.15 -1.03 -5.23
C ALA A 814 43.81 0.47 -5.20
N ALA A 815 42.57 0.85 -5.56
CA ALA A 815 42.09 2.22 -5.50
C ALA A 815 42.12 2.78 -4.08
N TRP A 816 41.59 2.05 -3.09
CA TRP A 816 41.64 2.48 -1.68
C TRP A 816 43.08 2.60 -1.16
N ARG A 817 43.97 1.65 -1.50
CA ARG A 817 45.39 1.72 -1.12
C ARG A 817 46.04 2.99 -1.66
N THR A 818 45.77 3.35 -2.91
CA THR A 818 46.27 4.60 -3.53
C THR A 818 45.74 5.83 -2.78
N LEU A 819 44.43 5.89 -2.50
CA LEU A 819 43.84 7.02 -1.77
C LEU A 819 44.35 7.12 -0.33
N PHE A 820 44.54 5.99 0.36
CA PHE A 820 45.11 5.97 1.72
C PHE A 820 46.56 6.48 1.71
N ALA A 821 47.36 6.07 0.72
CA ALA A 821 48.72 6.57 0.56
C ALA A 821 48.74 8.09 0.28
N GLN A 822 47.85 8.55 -0.60
CA GLN A 822 47.67 9.95 -0.95
C GLN A 822 47.29 10.80 0.29
N TRP A 823 46.26 10.41 1.04
CA TRP A 823 45.84 11.14 2.23
C TRP A 823 46.90 11.13 3.33
N ARG A 824 47.64 10.02 3.50
CA ARG A 824 48.78 9.98 4.42
C ARG A 824 49.84 11.01 4.03
N LEU A 825 50.18 11.13 2.74
CA LEU A 825 51.13 12.14 2.26
C LEU A 825 50.64 13.56 2.53
N ALA A 826 49.35 13.86 2.31
CA ALA A 826 48.78 15.17 2.60
C ALA A 826 48.94 15.57 4.09
N PHE A 827 48.70 14.64 5.01
CA PHE A 827 48.92 14.86 6.45
C PHE A 827 50.40 14.99 6.81
N GLU A 828 51.29 14.21 6.21
CA GLU A 828 52.74 14.31 6.42
C GLU A 828 53.28 15.68 5.98
N ILE A 829 52.84 16.17 4.82
CA ILE A 829 53.21 17.50 4.28
C ILE A 829 52.62 18.60 5.15
N GLY A 830 51.33 18.51 5.52
CA GLY A 830 50.70 19.47 6.43
C GLY A 830 51.42 19.54 7.79
N ARG A 831 51.91 18.41 8.32
CA ARG A 831 52.75 18.38 9.53
C ARG A 831 54.07 19.14 9.32
N ALA A 832 54.74 18.93 8.19
CA ALA A 832 56.00 19.60 7.89
C ALA A 832 55.81 21.11 7.74
N ASN A 833 54.81 21.56 6.99
CA ASN A 833 54.47 22.98 6.86
C ASN A 833 54.05 23.61 8.20
N ARG A 834 53.38 22.85 9.07
CA ARG A 834 53.06 23.31 10.43
C ARG A 834 54.31 23.52 11.28
N ALA A 835 55.33 22.66 11.14
CA ALA A 835 56.62 22.86 11.80
C ALA A 835 57.35 24.12 11.26
N SER A 836 57.10 24.49 10.00
CA SER A 836 57.61 25.71 9.36
C SER A 836 56.76 26.97 9.61
N GLY A 837 55.74 26.91 10.47
CA GLY A 837 54.94 28.07 10.91
C GLY A 837 53.55 28.22 10.26
N HIS A 838 53.13 27.33 9.36
CA HIS A 838 51.81 27.40 8.73
C HIS A 838 50.73 26.67 9.54
N SER A 839 49.64 27.35 9.89
CA SER A 839 48.55 26.76 10.66
C SER A 839 47.48 26.13 9.76
N PRO A 840 46.89 24.97 10.15
CA PRO A 840 45.70 24.44 9.48
C PRO A 840 44.49 25.34 9.73
N VAL A 841 43.48 25.23 8.87
CA VAL A 841 42.23 25.99 8.97
C VAL A 841 41.50 25.63 10.27
N GLY A 842 40.99 26.65 10.97
CA GLY A 842 40.21 26.49 12.19
C GLY A 842 38.77 26.01 11.91
N PRO A 843 38.07 25.41 12.90
CA PRO A 843 36.68 24.96 12.72
C PRO A 843 35.70 26.08 12.30
N ALA A 844 35.91 27.30 12.80
CA ALA A 844 35.06 28.46 12.47
C ALA A 844 35.22 28.92 11.01
N ASP A 845 36.47 28.97 10.53
CA ASP A 845 36.78 29.33 9.13
C ASP A 845 36.31 28.24 8.17
N LEU A 846 36.42 26.96 8.58
CA LEU A 846 35.86 25.86 7.81
C LEU A 846 34.34 25.95 7.66
N LEU A 847 33.61 26.31 8.73
CA LEU A 847 32.17 26.52 8.67
C LEU A 847 31.79 27.69 7.75
N ARG A 848 32.61 28.74 7.69
CA ARG A 848 32.45 29.87 6.76
C ARG A 848 32.57 29.39 5.31
N LEU A 849 33.69 28.73 4.98
CA LEU A 849 33.94 28.17 3.65
C LEU A 849 32.83 27.21 3.19
N LEU A 850 32.33 26.34 4.09
CA LEU A 850 31.22 25.43 3.79
C LEU A 850 29.89 26.15 3.50
N ARG A 851 29.62 27.27 4.20
CA ARG A 851 28.42 28.08 3.95
C ARG A 851 28.51 28.79 2.61
N ASP A 852 29.67 29.36 2.27
CA ASP A 852 29.89 30.10 1.03
C ASP A 852 29.87 29.16 -0.20
N TYR A 853 30.39 27.94 -0.06
CA TYR A 853 30.24 26.88 -1.06
C TYR A 853 28.78 26.47 -1.33
N ARG A 854 27.96 26.33 -0.28
CA ARG A 854 26.53 25.99 -0.44
C ARG A 854 25.73 27.09 -1.13
N LYS A 855 26.15 28.36 -0.99
CA LYS A 855 25.53 29.49 -1.68
C LYS A 855 25.92 29.51 -3.17
N SER A 856 27.22 29.40 -3.48
CA SER A 856 27.75 29.43 -4.87
C SER A 856 27.36 28.22 -5.71
N SER A 857 27.34 27.01 -5.15
CA SER A 857 26.94 25.80 -5.91
C SER A 857 25.48 25.79 -6.40
N ARG A 858 24.62 26.69 -5.89
CA ARG A 858 23.23 26.84 -6.33
C ARG A 858 23.06 27.80 -7.52
N THR A 859 24.07 28.62 -7.82
CA THR A 859 24.01 29.66 -8.87
C THR A 859 24.68 29.23 -10.18
N HIS A 860 25.29 28.04 -10.23
CA HIS A 860 25.86 27.53 -11.47
C HIS A 860 24.76 27.01 -12.43
N PRO A 861 24.81 27.33 -13.74
CA PRO A 861 23.93 26.73 -14.74
C PRO A 861 24.15 25.21 -14.79
N ARG A 862 23.05 24.47 -14.99
CA ARG A 862 23.01 23.00 -14.88
C ARG A 862 23.51 22.26 -16.12
#